data_AF-A0A5C5WEW9-F1
#
_entry.id   AF-A0A5C5WEW9-F1
#
_cell.length_a   1.000
_cell.length_b   1.000
_cell.length_c   1.000
_cell.angle_alpha   90.00
_cell.angle_beta   90.00
_cell.angle_gamma   90.00
#
_symmetry.space_group_name_H-M   'P 1'
#
loop_
_entity.id
_entity.type
_entity.pdbx_description
1 polymer ?
#
loop_
_entity_poly.entity_id
_entity_poly.type
_entity_poly.pdbx_seq_one_letter_code
_entity_poly.pdbx_strand_id
1 'polypeptide(L)'
;MNRSLLKTITYLQLALAVFMATGCTPTQPFFMNESPDLQYYLNTATQIEYPDVDIDSLAETTESYAPLTIGNHDYKFWDLSLEECVSLAVQNAKFFVTTSGNAETRQNVAAQFTSASADQLGSVYDVAISQSTTQSVPLTIDGSGNRVLPRGVLRANQIGGVEDALSEFDAQASGFVNFSTTDRPSNSRDSGVSTAINQATDVTQQFALSKRYATGGVATLREQIIYNRSNTPTDTLGALRVNPSDYTAVIEAQVQHPLMRNRGTLVNRIPVVLASLNEDIAITDFEIQVRNLVRDVEVAYWDLYVSYRNVSTAIIGRNSAIATAKFAQLNLDNGTGTIQEVQQARVQYFEFKARLESALAGSNLPGSDRAGVYGNERRLREMIGIAPTDGRLIRPIDEPSIARLEFDWDEIVSQMLYLSPELRRGRTVIKQRELEQISAKNQILPEVNLSLLYRWVGVGDTLGPPTRQSVNSPAIGSSALGELTEGNYQEGAVRLEITPPAIGARRERARIRGSQLRLQQSRAYIQDAERLMVSQLSDAVAKTSTHYQLVQTNAQRWQSAEAEVEARLAEFIGGRSPVNVVLQSQQRKADAELAYYQALSEYNKSINYVDYLKGTMLANSNITLHEGTWHKKAYWDALERARERSAGKKVQYGVSRPGVVRRGPLGDADAALHHAGDLDSVDGLPPNFPGEYEGEVILDGPGSYGHDPMGAGIEITRDPIDIPNSVPLSEFGDTPSELMSPQNTSPQGPPAYEPRRSVPLPTPDSLPDSMDDLAPPSGSVTPINHEAEIDISGAPQPVRRRAVPMP
;
A
#
# COMPACT_ATOMS: atom_id res chain seq x y z
N MET A 1 -36.92 47.07 -63.54
CA MET A 1 -36.94 46.26 -62.29
C MET A 1 -38.37 45.83 -62.04
N ASN A 2 -38.71 44.57 -62.33
CA ASN A 2 -40.08 44.10 -62.50
C ASN A 2 -40.78 43.78 -61.18
N ARG A 3 -41.97 44.35 -60.97
CA ARG A 3 -42.84 44.14 -59.79
C ARG A 3 -43.26 42.67 -59.57
N SER A 4 -43.11 41.79 -60.55
CA SER A 4 -43.38 40.35 -60.41
C SER A 4 -42.26 39.59 -59.68
N LEU A 5 -41.00 40.04 -59.80
CA LEU A 5 -39.86 39.45 -59.11
C LEU A 5 -39.88 39.76 -57.61
N LEU A 6 -40.30 40.97 -57.24
CA LEU A 6 -40.48 41.36 -55.84
C LEU A 6 -41.62 40.59 -55.17
N LYS A 7 -42.74 40.33 -55.88
CA LYS A 7 -43.85 39.51 -55.34
C LYS A 7 -43.46 38.05 -55.14
N THR A 8 -42.75 37.45 -56.11
CA THR A 8 -42.31 36.05 -55.99
C THR A 8 -41.27 35.87 -54.90
N ILE A 9 -40.36 36.83 -54.72
CA ILE A 9 -39.40 36.84 -53.61
C ILE A 9 -40.10 37.04 -52.27
N THR A 10 -41.11 37.92 -52.15
CA THR A 10 -41.84 38.09 -50.88
C THR A 10 -42.72 36.89 -50.54
N TYR A 11 -43.35 36.24 -51.52
CA TYR A 11 -44.06 34.98 -51.26
C TYR A 11 -43.12 33.85 -50.85
N LEU A 12 -41.92 33.78 -51.45
CA LEU A 12 -40.90 32.79 -51.10
C LEU A 12 -40.28 33.07 -49.72
N GLN A 13 -40.05 34.33 -49.36
CA GLN A 13 -39.60 34.72 -48.02
C GLN A 13 -40.67 34.49 -46.96
N LEU A 14 -41.96 34.72 -47.27
CA LEU A 14 -43.05 34.47 -46.34
C LEU A 14 -43.29 32.96 -46.17
N ALA A 15 -43.14 32.17 -47.24
CA ALA A 15 -43.15 30.70 -47.16
C ALA A 15 -41.97 30.16 -46.33
N LEU A 16 -40.76 30.71 -46.52
CA LEU A 16 -39.58 30.33 -45.74
C LEU A 16 -39.70 30.74 -44.27
N ALA A 17 -40.30 31.90 -43.97
CA ALA A 17 -40.56 32.37 -42.61
C ALA A 17 -41.59 31.50 -41.89
N VAL A 18 -42.64 31.03 -42.58
CA VAL A 18 -43.62 30.09 -42.02
C VAL A 18 -42.99 28.72 -41.79
N PHE A 19 -42.11 28.25 -42.69
CA PHE A 19 -41.38 26.98 -42.53
C PHE A 19 -40.34 27.02 -41.39
N MET A 20 -39.73 28.19 -41.13
CA MET A 20 -38.83 28.40 -39.99
C MET A 20 -39.57 28.59 -38.67
N ALA A 21 -40.80 29.14 -38.69
CA ALA A 21 -41.62 29.35 -37.49
C ALA A 21 -42.32 28.07 -36.99
N THR A 22 -42.35 26.99 -37.79
CA THR A 22 -42.81 25.66 -37.35
C THR A 22 -41.69 24.78 -36.80
N GLY A 23 -40.45 25.28 -36.71
CA GLY A 23 -39.35 24.62 -36.03
C GLY A 23 -39.39 24.91 -34.53
N CYS A 24 -39.49 23.85 -33.72
CA CYS A 24 -39.56 23.82 -32.25
C CYS A 24 -40.97 23.90 -31.64
N THR A 25 -41.86 22.99 -32.04
CA THR A 25 -42.67 22.29 -31.04
C THR A 25 -41.87 21.07 -30.56
N PRO A 26 -41.88 20.74 -29.26
CA PRO A 26 -41.20 19.55 -28.76
C PRO A 26 -42.01 18.32 -29.21
N THR A 27 -41.81 17.90 -30.45
CA THR A 27 -42.33 16.61 -30.92
C THR A 27 -41.56 15.54 -30.16
N GLN A 28 -42.26 14.84 -29.26
CA GLN A 28 -41.76 13.57 -28.73
C GLN A 28 -41.27 12.70 -29.91
N PRO A 29 -40.09 12.08 -29.82
CA PRO A 29 -39.60 11.20 -30.86
C PRO A 29 -40.64 10.10 -31.12
N PHE A 30 -41.09 9.97 -32.37
CA PHE A 30 -42.02 8.92 -32.79
C PHE A 30 -41.23 7.63 -33.06
N PHE A 31 -41.47 6.61 -32.23
CA PHE A 31 -40.82 5.31 -32.37
C PHE A 31 -41.72 4.38 -33.20
N MET A 32 -41.20 3.81 -34.31
CA MET A 32 -41.99 3.01 -35.26
C MET A 32 -42.48 1.65 -34.70
N ASN A 33 -41.94 1.18 -33.58
CA ASN A 33 -42.31 -0.08 -32.91
C ASN A 33 -42.34 0.12 -31.39
N GLU A 34 -43.36 0.82 -30.90
CA GLU A 34 -43.58 1.00 -29.47
C GLU A 34 -44.29 -0.23 -28.90
N SER A 35 -43.64 -0.98 -28.00
CA SER A 35 -44.31 -2.05 -27.26
C SER A 35 -45.34 -1.43 -26.31
N PRO A 36 -46.56 -1.99 -26.17
CA PRO A 36 -47.62 -1.44 -25.30
C PRO A 36 -47.27 -1.44 -23.79
N ASP A 37 -46.13 -2.02 -23.40
CA ASP A 37 -45.68 -2.13 -22.02
C ASP A 37 -44.45 -1.24 -21.72
N LEU A 38 -44.57 0.05 -22.02
CA LEU A 38 -43.55 1.06 -21.68
C LEU A 38 -43.43 1.32 -20.16
N GLN A 39 -44.39 0.81 -19.37
CA GLN A 39 -44.39 0.92 -17.92
C GLN A 39 -43.15 0.26 -17.30
N TYR A 40 -42.66 -0.83 -17.92
CA TYR A 40 -41.40 -1.46 -17.54
C TYR A 40 -40.27 -0.44 -17.59
N TYR A 41 -40.02 0.24 -18.71
CA TYR A 41 -38.89 1.17 -18.81
C TYR A 41 -39.05 2.46 -17.97
N LEU A 42 -40.29 2.94 -17.77
CA LEU A 42 -40.55 4.13 -16.96
C LEU A 42 -40.43 3.88 -15.45
N ASN A 43 -40.84 2.70 -14.97
CA ASN A 43 -40.77 2.36 -13.55
C ASN A 43 -39.45 1.71 -13.14
N THR A 44 -38.68 1.15 -14.09
CA THR A 44 -37.43 0.40 -13.79
C THR A 44 -36.21 1.31 -13.65
N ALA A 45 -36.22 2.51 -14.23
CA ALA A 45 -35.09 3.45 -14.13
C ALA A 45 -34.75 3.89 -12.69
N THR A 46 -35.69 3.76 -11.74
CA THR A 46 -35.47 4.05 -10.31
C THR A 46 -35.65 2.83 -9.40
N GLN A 47 -35.80 1.63 -9.97
CA GLN A 47 -35.86 0.41 -9.17
C GLN A 47 -34.46 0.05 -8.67
N ILE A 48 -34.37 -0.35 -7.41
CA ILE A 48 -33.13 -0.89 -6.85
C ILE A 48 -33.01 -2.32 -7.37
N GLU A 49 -32.21 -2.51 -8.41
CA GLU A 49 -31.88 -3.82 -8.94
C GLU A 49 -30.62 -4.36 -8.23
N TYR A 50 -30.62 -5.66 -7.95
CA TYR A 50 -29.40 -6.33 -7.51
C TYR A 50 -28.46 -6.50 -8.71
N PRO A 51 -27.20 -6.06 -8.63
CA PRO A 51 -26.25 -6.25 -9.72
C PRO A 51 -25.97 -7.75 -9.91
N ASP A 52 -25.95 -8.20 -11.15
CA ASP A 52 -25.56 -9.56 -11.51
C ASP A 52 -24.04 -9.69 -11.43
N VAL A 53 -23.55 -10.25 -10.31
CA VAL A 53 -22.12 -10.37 -10.01
C VAL A 53 -21.83 -11.83 -9.68
N ASP A 54 -20.98 -12.45 -10.48
CA ASP A 54 -20.56 -13.85 -10.33
C ASP A 54 -19.37 -13.94 -9.36
N ILE A 55 -19.67 -13.85 -8.05
CA ILE A 55 -18.67 -14.00 -6.99
C ILE A 55 -19.20 -14.97 -5.94
N ASP A 56 -18.46 -16.06 -5.72
CA ASP A 56 -18.75 -17.01 -4.65
C ASP A 56 -18.60 -16.36 -3.27
N SER A 57 -19.61 -16.52 -2.43
CA SER A 57 -19.49 -16.16 -1.02
C SER A 57 -18.48 -17.05 -0.32
N LEU A 58 -17.61 -16.46 0.50
CA LEU A 58 -16.66 -17.17 1.36
C LEU A 58 -17.38 -18.17 2.28
N ALA A 59 -16.78 -19.34 2.49
CA ALA A 59 -17.30 -20.37 3.39
C ALA A 59 -17.39 -19.85 4.84
N GLU A 60 -16.45 -18.98 5.25
CA GLU A 60 -16.48 -18.33 6.56
C GLU A 60 -17.74 -17.47 6.78
N THR A 61 -18.35 -16.99 5.70
CA THR A 61 -19.58 -16.18 5.74
C THR A 61 -20.83 -17.06 5.79
N THR A 62 -20.90 -18.08 4.93
CA THR A 62 -22.11 -18.93 4.77
C THR A 62 -22.25 -20.00 5.85
N GLU A 63 -21.14 -20.52 6.38
CA GLU A 63 -21.12 -21.62 7.35
C GLU A 63 -20.84 -21.14 8.79
N SER A 64 -20.95 -19.84 9.07
CA SER A 64 -20.79 -19.31 10.42
C SER A 64 -21.88 -19.82 11.38
N TYR A 65 -21.48 -20.28 12.57
CA TYR A 65 -22.42 -20.73 13.60
C TYR A 65 -23.03 -19.56 14.37
N ALA A 66 -24.03 -19.84 15.22
CA ALA A 66 -24.61 -18.83 16.11
C ALA A 66 -23.56 -18.25 17.08
N PRO A 67 -23.67 -16.97 17.47
CA PRO A 67 -22.72 -16.32 18.35
C PRO A 67 -22.66 -16.99 19.73
N LEU A 68 -21.45 -17.01 20.32
CA LEU A 68 -21.25 -17.40 21.71
C LEU A 68 -21.91 -16.36 22.62
N THR A 69 -22.75 -16.84 23.54
CA THR A 69 -23.49 -16.00 24.49
C THR A 69 -23.51 -16.66 25.85
N ILE A 70 -23.95 -15.94 26.89
CA ILE A 70 -24.08 -16.51 28.23
C ILE A 70 -25.04 -17.74 28.24
N GLY A 71 -25.98 -17.81 27.30
CA GLY A 71 -26.88 -18.96 27.15
C GLY A 71 -26.33 -20.10 26.29
N ASN A 72 -25.27 -19.86 25.51
CA ASN A 72 -24.68 -20.79 24.54
C ASN A 72 -23.17 -20.90 24.74
N HIS A 73 -22.76 -21.83 25.62
CA HIS A 73 -21.37 -22.10 26.03
C HIS A 73 -20.82 -23.41 25.45
N ASP A 74 -21.40 -23.94 24.38
CA ASP A 74 -20.92 -25.18 23.77
C ASP A 74 -19.78 -24.88 22.79
N TYR A 75 -18.56 -24.76 23.32
CA TYR A 75 -17.35 -24.52 22.55
C TYR A 75 -16.17 -25.34 23.04
N LYS A 76 -15.22 -25.57 22.14
CA LYS A 76 -13.91 -26.17 22.45
C LYS A 76 -12.83 -25.10 22.44
N PHE A 77 -11.91 -25.11 23.41
CA PHE A 77 -10.77 -24.21 23.36
C PHE A 77 -9.88 -24.54 22.16
N TRP A 78 -9.39 -23.49 21.51
CA TRP A 78 -8.37 -23.57 20.48
C TRP A 78 -7.17 -22.75 20.91
N ASP A 79 -6.13 -23.47 21.30
CA ASP A 79 -4.88 -22.90 21.78
C ASP A 79 -4.08 -22.36 20.61
N LEU A 80 -3.76 -21.07 20.66
CA LEU A 80 -3.00 -20.39 19.61
C LEU A 80 -1.87 -19.56 20.20
N SER A 81 -0.68 -19.75 19.65
CA SER A 81 0.45 -18.85 19.85
C SER A 81 0.26 -17.54 19.09
N LEU A 82 0.99 -16.51 19.49
CA LEU A 82 1.04 -15.22 18.80
C LEU A 82 1.56 -15.40 17.36
N GLU A 83 2.59 -16.23 17.17
CA GLU A 83 3.17 -16.51 15.86
C GLU A 83 2.15 -17.16 14.90
N GLU A 84 1.39 -18.14 15.38
CA GLU A 84 0.33 -18.76 14.59
C GLU A 84 -0.78 -17.77 14.23
N CYS A 85 -1.17 -16.88 15.16
CA CYS A 85 -2.16 -15.83 14.88
C CYS A 85 -1.68 -14.87 13.80
N VAL A 86 -0.43 -14.43 13.86
CA VAL A 86 0.19 -13.58 12.83
C VAL A 86 0.29 -14.31 11.50
N SER A 87 0.70 -15.58 11.50
CA SER A 87 0.75 -16.42 10.29
C SER A 87 -0.63 -16.55 9.64
N LEU A 88 -1.67 -16.86 10.43
CA LEU A 88 -3.04 -16.95 9.92
C LEU A 88 -3.53 -15.61 9.36
N ALA A 89 -3.25 -14.51 10.05
CA ALA A 89 -3.62 -13.17 9.57
C ALA A 89 -2.99 -12.85 8.22
N VAL A 90 -1.69 -13.08 8.07
CA VAL A 90 -0.97 -12.80 6.82
C VAL A 90 -1.42 -13.72 5.68
N GLN A 91 -1.74 -14.99 5.96
CA GLN A 91 -2.23 -15.94 4.95
C GLN A 91 -3.64 -15.61 4.46
N ASN A 92 -4.53 -15.17 5.34
CA ASN A 92 -5.93 -14.90 5.00
C ASN A 92 -6.17 -13.47 4.49
N ALA A 93 -5.29 -12.52 4.82
CA ALA A 93 -5.45 -11.12 4.47
C ALA A 93 -5.34 -10.88 2.95
N LYS A 94 -6.48 -10.61 2.31
CA LYS A 94 -6.55 -10.04 0.94
C LYS A 94 -6.59 -8.51 0.96
N PHE A 95 -7.29 -7.98 1.96
CA PHE A 95 -7.32 -6.57 2.32
C PHE A 95 -6.77 -6.41 3.74
N PHE A 96 -6.06 -5.32 3.98
CA PHE A 96 -5.45 -5.03 5.27
C PHE A 96 -6.45 -4.29 6.16
N VAL A 97 -7.09 -5.07 7.02
CA VAL A 97 -8.10 -4.63 7.96
C VAL A 97 -7.39 -4.07 9.21
N THR A 98 -6.91 -2.83 9.13
CA THR A 98 -6.13 -2.19 10.21
C THR A 98 -6.91 -1.10 10.93
N THR A 99 -6.73 -1.01 12.25
CA THR A 99 -7.33 0.03 13.11
C THR A 99 -6.44 1.28 13.13
N SER A 100 -6.19 1.90 11.98
CA SER A 100 -5.35 3.12 11.94
C SER A 100 -6.18 4.40 12.07
N GLY A 101 -5.86 5.26 13.05
CA GLY A 101 -6.37 6.64 13.17
C GLY A 101 -7.40 6.87 14.29
N ASN A 102 -8.22 7.92 14.17
CA ASN A 102 -9.28 8.28 15.14
C ASN A 102 -10.42 7.23 15.29
N ALA A 103 -10.27 6.06 14.65
CA ALA A 103 -11.25 4.98 14.60
C ALA A 103 -11.27 4.11 15.87
N GLU A 104 -10.19 4.09 16.67
CA GLU A 104 -10.11 3.28 17.91
C GLU A 104 -11.29 3.49 18.87
N THR A 105 -11.95 4.65 18.83
CA THR A 105 -12.99 5.01 19.81
C THR A 105 -14.41 5.10 19.25
N ARG A 106 -14.64 5.06 17.92
CA ARG A 106 -15.97 5.40 17.37
C ARG A 106 -16.57 4.47 16.32
N GLN A 107 -15.79 3.69 15.58
CA GLN A 107 -16.32 2.88 14.48
C GLN A 107 -15.79 1.45 14.53
N ASN A 108 -16.69 0.49 14.38
CA ASN A 108 -16.33 -0.91 14.19
C ASN A 108 -15.59 -1.06 12.85
N VAL A 109 -14.55 -1.90 12.81
CA VAL A 109 -13.69 -2.08 11.63
C VAL A 109 -14.50 -2.59 10.43
N ALA A 110 -15.41 -3.55 10.65
CA ALA A 110 -16.39 -3.97 9.65
C ALA A 110 -17.28 -2.83 9.10
N ALA A 111 -17.66 -1.86 9.94
CA ALA A 111 -18.46 -0.71 9.50
C ALA A 111 -17.62 0.25 8.63
N GLN A 112 -16.34 0.41 8.95
CA GLN A 112 -15.41 1.15 8.10
C GLN A 112 -15.24 0.46 6.74
N PHE A 113 -15.02 -0.86 6.73
CA PHE A 113 -14.83 -1.64 5.51
C PHE A 113 -16.06 -1.58 4.58
N THR A 114 -17.26 -1.76 5.12
CA THR A 114 -18.52 -1.75 4.34
C THR A 114 -18.92 -0.37 3.83
N SER A 115 -18.45 0.70 4.46
CA SER A 115 -18.71 2.08 4.04
C SER A 115 -17.65 2.64 3.07
N ALA A 116 -16.46 2.03 3.02
CA ALA A 116 -15.36 2.42 2.16
C ALA A 116 -15.47 1.76 0.78
N SER A 117 -14.95 2.43 -0.25
CA SER A 117 -14.73 1.79 -1.56
C SER A 117 -13.46 0.93 -1.53
N ALA A 118 -13.39 -0.12 -2.34
CA ALA A 118 -12.21 -0.99 -2.41
C ALA A 118 -10.90 -0.22 -2.63
N ASP A 119 -10.89 0.79 -3.50
CA ASP A 119 -9.70 1.63 -3.80
C ASP A 119 -9.20 2.47 -2.60
N GLN A 120 -10.00 2.61 -1.54
CA GLN A 120 -9.60 3.34 -0.32
C GLN A 120 -8.97 2.43 0.72
N LEU A 121 -9.10 1.12 0.56
CA LEU A 121 -8.61 0.11 1.50
C LEU A 121 -7.31 -0.48 0.95
N GLY A 122 -6.34 -0.66 1.84
CA GLY A 122 -5.08 -1.31 1.47
C GLY A 122 -5.30 -2.76 1.08
N SER A 123 -4.73 -3.19 -0.04
CA SER A 123 -4.85 -4.56 -0.52
C SER A 123 -3.53 -5.15 -1.01
N VAL A 124 -3.45 -6.48 -1.05
CA VAL A 124 -2.30 -7.19 -1.63
C VAL A 124 -2.20 -6.92 -3.14
N TYR A 125 -3.28 -6.49 -3.79
CA TYR A 125 -3.33 -6.22 -5.22
C TYR A 125 -2.81 -4.82 -5.59
N ASP A 126 -2.68 -3.90 -4.64
CA ASP A 126 -2.39 -2.48 -4.92
C ASP A 126 -1.08 -2.28 -5.69
N VAL A 127 -0.04 -3.05 -5.35
CA VAL A 127 1.26 -2.99 -6.05
C VAL A 127 1.11 -3.42 -7.51
N ALA A 128 0.43 -4.55 -7.76
CA ALA A 128 0.20 -5.06 -9.10
C ALA A 128 -0.72 -4.14 -9.93
N ILE A 129 -1.77 -3.59 -9.30
CA ILE A 129 -2.66 -2.61 -9.94
C ILE A 129 -1.86 -1.36 -10.30
N SER A 130 -1.04 -0.82 -9.40
CA SER A 130 -0.17 0.33 -9.67
C SER A 130 0.79 0.08 -10.84
N GLN A 131 1.41 -1.11 -10.90
CA GLN A 131 2.29 -1.52 -12.01
C GLN A 131 1.56 -1.66 -13.36
N SER A 132 0.31 -2.12 -13.34
CA SER A 132 -0.52 -2.36 -14.53
C SER A 132 -1.35 -1.15 -14.96
N THR A 133 -1.40 -0.08 -14.15
CA THR A 133 -2.23 1.09 -14.42
C THR A 133 -1.78 1.78 -15.70
N THR A 134 -2.70 2.00 -16.64
CA THR A 134 -2.38 2.71 -17.89
C THR A 134 -2.96 4.12 -17.88
N GLN A 135 -2.27 5.08 -18.50
CA GLN A 135 -2.85 6.38 -18.78
C GLN A 135 -4.05 6.24 -19.74
N SER A 136 -5.09 7.03 -19.49
CA SER A 136 -6.25 7.13 -20.40
C SER A 136 -5.97 7.98 -21.64
N VAL A 137 -4.81 8.64 -21.73
CA VAL A 137 -4.40 9.41 -22.89
C VAL A 137 -3.76 8.46 -23.90
N PRO A 138 -4.41 8.15 -25.04
CA PRO A 138 -3.83 7.24 -26.02
C PRO A 138 -2.56 7.83 -26.64
N LEU A 139 -1.68 6.95 -27.13
CA LEU A 139 -0.55 7.36 -27.95
C LEU A 139 -1.06 8.10 -29.21
N THR A 140 -0.98 9.43 -29.19
CA THR A 140 -1.50 10.26 -30.28
C THR A 140 -0.54 10.31 -31.47
N ILE A 141 -1.12 10.11 -32.64
CA ILE A 141 -0.46 10.21 -33.94
C ILE A 141 -1.07 11.41 -34.66
N ASP A 142 -0.27 12.20 -35.37
CA ASP A 142 -0.79 13.28 -36.20
C ASP A 142 -1.48 12.73 -37.47
N GLY A 143 -2.16 13.59 -38.23
CA GLY A 143 -2.80 13.20 -39.49
C GLY A 143 -1.82 12.72 -40.57
N SER A 144 -0.51 12.85 -40.33
CA SER A 144 0.56 12.33 -41.19
C SER A 144 1.15 11.02 -40.64
N GLY A 145 0.60 10.41 -39.58
CA GLY A 145 1.16 9.15 -39.09
C GLY A 145 2.43 9.30 -38.23
N ASN A 146 2.82 10.53 -37.85
CA ASN A 146 3.96 10.76 -36.95
C ASN A 146 3.50 10.80 -35.48
N ARG A 147 4.33 10.25 -34.58
CA ARG A 147 4.07 10.34 -33.15
C ARG A 147 4.21 11.78 -32.67
N VAL A 148 3.15 12.33 -32.08
CA VAL A 148 3.20 13.66 -31.48
C VAL A 148 3.78 13.51 -30.07
N LEU A 149 4.84 14.27 -29.78
CA LEU A 149 5.39 14.33 -28.42
C LEU A 149 4.27 14.82 -27.47
N PRO A 150 4.03 14.18 -26.32
CA PRO A 150 3.03 14.66 -25.38
C PRO A 150 3.35 16.11 -25.01
N ARG A 151 2.42 17.01 -25.34
CA ARG A 151 2.53 18.45 -25.06
C ARG A 151 2.22 18.69 -23.58
N GLY A 152 3.17 18.44 -22.67
CA GLY A 152 2.87 18.60 -21.25
C GLY A 152 4.06 18.55 -20.29
N VAL A 153 3.83 19.13 -19.11
CA VAL A 153 4.54 18.72 -17.89
C VAL A 153 3.85 17.46 -17.42
N LEU A 154 4.60 16.38 -17.35
CA LEU A 154 4.14 15.18 -16.69
C LEU A 154 4.37 15.36 -15.19
N ARG A 155 3.31 15.20 -14.40
CA ARG A 155 3.41 15.08 -12.94
C ARG A 155 3.39 13.61 -12.56
N ALA A 156 3.91 13.29 -11.38
CA ALA A 156 3.94 11.92 -10.86
C ALA A 156 2.57 11.24 -10.90
N ASN A 157 1.54 11.97 -10.46
CA ASN A 157 0.15 11.49 -10.38
C ASN A 157 -0.56 11.35 -11.74
N GLN A 158 0.11 11.67 -12.84
CA GLN A 158 -0.47 11.56 -14.18
C GLN A 158 0.15 10.41 -14.96
N ILE A 159 1.14 9.72 -14.40
CA ILE A 159 1.90 8.67 -15.06
C ILE A 159 1.35 7.32 -14.60
N GLY A 160 1.09 6.42 -15.55
CA GLY A 160 0.72 5.05 -15.28
C GLY A 160 1.88 4.24 -14.70
N GLY A 161 1.75 2.92 -14.74
CA GLY A 161 2.77 1.98 -14.36
C GLY A 161 3.99 2.01 -15.28
N VAL A 162 5.02 1.25 -14.91
CA VAL A 162 6.31 1.27 -15.61
C VAL A 162 6.18 0.79 -17.05
N GLU A 163 5.39 -0.25 -17.29
CA GLU A 163 5.16 -0.78 -18.65
C GLU A 163 4.39 0.21 -19.53
N ASP A 164 3.40 0.93 -18.99
CA ASP A 164 2.71 2.01 -19.70
C ASP A 164 3.68 3.13 -20.09
N ALA A 165 4.54 3.55 -19.16
CA ALA A 165 5.57 4.56 -19.43
C ALA A 165 6.64 4.07 -20.43
N LEU A 166 6.94 2.77 -20.47
CA LEU A 166 7.85 2.17 -21.45
C LEU A 166 7.20 2.02 -22.84
N SER A 167 5.88 1.79 -22.91
CA SER A 167 5.12 1.70 -24.15
C SER A 167 5.21 3.00 -24.97
N GLU A 168 5.51 4.13 -24.33
CA GLU A 168 5.84 5.37 -25.03
C GLU A 168 7.03 5.23 -26.01
N PHE A 169 7.88 4.20 -25.89
CA PHE A 169 9.01 3.95 -26.80
C PHE A 169 8.74 2.85 -27.82
N ASP A 170 7.56 2.23 -27.78
CA ASP A 170 7.19 1.19 -28.73
C ASP A 170 6.93 1.77 -30.12
N ALA A 171 7.07 0.89 -31.12
CA ALA A 171 6.78 1.21 -32.50
C ALA A 171 5.26 1.13 -32.72
N GLN A 172 4.69 2.15 -33.35
CA GLN A 172 3.26 2.25 -33.62
C GLN A 172 3.01 2.26 -35.13
N ALA A 173 2.18 1.33 -35.59
CA ALA A 173 1.66 1.31 -36.95
C ALA A 173 0.32 2.04 -37.00
N SER A 174 0.11 2.83 -38.05
CA SER A 174 -1.13 3.56 -38.29
C SER A 174 -1.46 3.51 -39.77
N GLY A 175 -2.75 3.55 -40.09
CA GLY A 175 -3.18 3.66 -41.46
C GLY A 175 -4.58 4.20 -41.56
N PHE A 176 -4.86 4.87 -42.68
CA PHE A 176 -6.19 5.35 -42.99
C PHE A 176 -6.46 5.24 -44.49
N VAL A 177 -7.73 5.19 -44.83
CA VAL A 177 -8.22 5.30 -46.21
C VAL A 177 -9.26 6.40 -46.22
N ASN A 178 -9.01 7.44 -47.01
CA ASN A 178 -9.92 8.55 -47.20
C ASN A 178 -10.47 8.50 -48.63
N PHE A 179 -11.79 8.43 -48.77
CA PHE A 179 -12.49 8.54 -50.05
C PHE A 179 -13.27 9.86 -50.04
N SER A 180 -13.01 10.72 -51.02
CA SER A 180 -13.75 11.97 -51.17
C SER A 180 -14.16 12.20 -52.61
N THR A 181 -15.39 12.66 -52.79
CA THR A 181 -15.91 13.13 -54.06
C THR A 181 -16.10 14.63 -54.01
N THR A 182 -15.56 15.33 -54.98
CA THR A 182 -15.82 16.75 -55.20
C THR A 182 -16.83 16.86 -56.35
N ASP A 183 -17.96 17.52 -56.11
CA ASP A 183 -18.89 17.93 -57.17
C ASP A 183 -19.32 19.36 -56.85
N ARG A 184 -18.64 20.34 -57.46
CA ARG A 184 -18.86 21.76 -57.19
C ARG A 184 -18.84 22.58 -58.47
N PRO A 185 -19.77 23.54 -58.63
CA PRO A 185 -19.67 24.51 -59.71
C PRO A 185 -18.43 25.38 -59.48
N SER A 186 -17.63 25.55 -60.52
CA SER A 186 -16.49 26.47 -60.52
C SER A 186 -16.87 27.71 -61.32
N ASN A 187 -16.41 28.90 -60.90
CA ASN A 187 -16.62 30.12 -61.68
C ASN A 187 -15.59 30.19 -62.83
N SER A 188 -15.62 29.20 -63.71
CA SER A 188 -14.82 29.14 -64.92
C SER A 188 -15.72 28.80 -66.11
N ARG A 189 -15.32 29.24 -67.31
CA ARG A 189 -16.02 28.86 -68.54
C ARG A 189 -15.53 27.49 -68.99
N ASP A 190 -16.42 26.66 -69.55
CA ASP A 190 -15.99 25.44 -70.22
C ASP A 190 -15.05 25.79 -71.39
N SER A 191 -13.86 25.20 -71.38
CA SER A 191 -12.81 25.37 -72.39
C SER A 191 -11.97 24.10 -72.50
N GLY A 192 -11.03 24.02 -73.45
CA GLY A 192 -10.06 22.91 -73.53
C GLY A 192 -9.08 22.82 -72.36
N VAL A 193 -9.20 23.71 -71.36
CA VAL A 193 -8.30 23.83 -70.20
C VAL A 193 -9.08 23.85 -68.86
N SER A 194 -10.39 24.15 -68.88
CA SER A 194 -11.21 24.37 -67.68
C SER A 194 -12.64 23.88 -67.83
N THR A 195 -13.27 23.47 -66.74
CA THR A 195 -14.68 23.02 -66.69
C THR A 195 -15.50 23.81 -65.67
N ALA A 196 -16.71 24.22 -66.05
CA ALA A 196 -17.67 24.97 -65.24
C ALA A 196 -18.19 24.14 -64.05
N ILE A 197 -18.14 22.81 -64.15
CA ILE A 197 -18.43 21.88 -63.05
C ILE A 197 -17.18 21.06 -62.79
N ASN A 198 -16.64 21.18 -61.58
CA ASN A 198 -15.48 20.41 -61.15
C ASN A 198 -15.95 19.13 -60.46
N GLN A 199 -15.71 18.00 -61.12
CA GLN A 199 -15.97 16.67 -60.60
C GLN A 199 -14.66 15.92 -60.42
N ALA A 200 -14.38 15.52 -59.18
CA ALA A 200 -13.21 14.72 -58.85
C ALA A 200 -13.55 13.60 -57.87
N THR A 201 -12.87 12.47 -58.01
CA THR A 201 -12.87 11.36 -57.06
C THR A 201 -11.45 11.17 -56.58
N ASP A 202 -11.24 11.30 -55.29
CA ASP A 202 -9.93 11.17 -54.65
C ASP A 202 -9.99 10.01 -53.65
N VAL A 203 -9.00 9.12 -53.73
CA VAL A 203 -8.73 8.11 -52.70
C VAL A 203 -7.32 8.31 -52.20
N THR A 204 -7.17 8.53 -50.90
CA THR A 204 -5.87 8.56 -50.25
C THR A 204 -5.79 7.41 -49.26
N GLN A 205 -4.91 6.46 -49.52
CA GLN A 205 -4.53 5.41 -48.60
C GLN A 205 -3.16 5.76 -48.02
N GLN A 206 -2.99 5.61 -46.70
CA GLN A 206 -1.72 5.80 -46.05
C GLN A 206 -1.48 4.70 -45.02
N PHE A 207 -0.24 4.21 -44.96
CA PHE A 207 0.27 3.36 -43.90
C PHE A 207 1.56 3.97 -43.35
N ALA A 208 1.70 4.09 -42.04
CA ALA A 208 2.89 4.66 -41.40
C ALA A 208 3.30 3.83 -40.18
N LEU A 209 4.58 3.51 -40.10
CA LEU A 209 5.23 2.89 -38.96
C LEU A 209 6.15 3.92 -38.30
N SER A 210 5.92 4.23 -37.04
CA SER A 210 6.63 5.29 -36.32
C SER A 210 7.21 4.78 -34.99
N LYS A 211 8.45 5.17 -34.66
CA LYS A 211 9.13 4.80 -33.42
C LYS A 211 9.80 6.00 -32.76
N ARG A 212 9.60 6.15 -31.46
CA ARG A 212 10.26 7.17 -30.63
C ARG A 212 11.48 6.58 -29.94
N TYR A 213 12.60 7.30 -29.97
CA TYR A 213 13.83 6.92 -29.29
C TYR A 213 13.96 7.62 -27.94
N ALA A 214 14.68 7.00 -27.01
CA ALA A 214 14.99 7.58 -25.70
C ALA A 214 15.72 8.93 -25.78
N THR A 215 16.39 9.25 -26.90
CA THR A 215 17.04 10.55 -27.12
C THR A 215 16.06 11.68 -27.42
N GLY A 216 14.79 11.36 -27.69
CA GLY A 216 13.72 12.29 -28.04
C GLY A 216 13.40 12.32 -29.53
N GLY A 217 14.20 11.68 -30.37
CA GLY A 217 13.95 11.61 -31.81
C GLY A 217 12.81 10.65 -32.16
N VAL A 218 12.13 10.92 -33.27
CA VAL A 218 11.08 10.08 -33.85
C VAL A 218 11.48 9.72 -35.28
N ALA A 219 11.46 8.43 -35.60
CA ALA A 219 11.61 7.96 -36.97
C ALA A 219 10.29 7.39 -37.46
N THR A 220 9.85 7.81 -38.64
CA THR A 220 8.63 7.35 -39.29
C THR A 220 8.97 6.85 -40.69
N LEU A 221 8.48 5.67 -41.03
CA LEU A 221 8.44 5.14 -42.39
C LEU A 221 6.98 5.14 -42.84
N ARG A 222 6.68 5.75 -43.97
CA ARG A 222 5.33 5.94 -44.49
C ARG A 222 5.24 5.47 -45.94
N GLU A 223 4.15 4.80 -46.24
CA GLU A 223 3.65 4.56 -47.58
C GLU A 223 2.36 5.38 -47.78
N GLN A 224 2.23 6.04 -48.91
CA GLN A 224 1.03 6.75 -49.30
C GLN A 224 0.69 6.45 -50.75
N ILE A 225 -0.56 6.06 -51.00
CA ILE A 225 -1.10 5.86 -52.34
C ILE A 225 -2.23 6.87 -52.51
N ILE A 226 -2.08 7.75 -53.49
CA ILE A 226 -3.05 8.78 -53.83
C ILE A 226 -3.60 8.45 -55.21
N TYR A 227 -4.90 8.22 -55.31
CA TYR A 227 -5.61 8.11 -56.57
C TYR A 227 -6.45 9.36 -56.77
N ASN A 228 -6.27 10.02 -57.91
CA ASN A 228 -7.09 11.15 -58.32
C ASN A 228 -7.72 10.81 -59.67
N ARG A 229 -9.02 11.03 -59.79
CA ARG A 229 -9.72 11.04 -61.08
C ARG A 229 -10.50 12.33 -61.20
N SER A 230 -10.25 13.12 -62.23
CA SER A 230 -10.94 14.39 -62.45
C SER A 230 -11.49 14.51 -63.87
N ASN A 231 -12.53 15.32 -64.04
CA ASN A 231 -13.13 15.61 -65.35
C ASN A 231 -12.38 16.72 -66.13
N THR A 232 -11.13 17.02 -65.77
CA THR A 232 -10.31 18.01 -66.46
C THR A 232 -9.99 17.53 -67.88
N PRO A 233 -10.15 18.35 -68.94
CA PRO A 233 -9.94 17.92 -70.32
C PRO A 233 -8.54 17.34 -70.53
N THR A 234 -8.47 16.17 -71.18
CA THR A 234 -7.23 15.39 -71.35
C THR A 234 -6.77 15.29 -72.82
N ASP A 235 -7.68 15.46 -73.78
CA ASP A 235 -7.48 15.16 -75.22
C ASP A 235 -7.57 16.42 -76.12
N THR A 236 -7.64 17.62 -75.54
CA THR A 236 -7.78 18.88 -76.27
C THR A 236 -6.46 19.65 -76.36
N LEU A 237 -6.21 20.36 -77.47
CA LEU A 237 -5.09 21.30 -77.61
C LEU A 237 -5.12 22.32 -76.45
N GLY A 238 -4.14 22.21 -75.54
CA GLY A 238 -4.07 23.01 -74.31
C GLY A 238 -4.44 22.27 -73.01
N ALA A 239 -4.77 20.98 -73.07
CA ALA A 239 -5.04 20.15 -71.89
C ALA A 239 -3.88 20.16 -70.88
N LEU A 240 -4.20 20.27 -69.59
CA LEU A 240 -3.24 20.31 -68.48
C LEU A 240 -2.92 18.93 -67.89
N ARG A 241 -3.66 17.89 -68.30
CA ARG A 241 -3.49 16.51 -67.86
C ARG A 241 -3.37 15.59 -69.07
N VAL A 242 -2.50 14.59 -68.96
CA VAL A 242 -2.30 13.53 -69.99
C VAL A 242 -3.20 12.32 -69.73
N ASN A 243 -3.64 12.13 -68.48
CA ASN A 243 -4.49 11.01 -68.09
C ASN A 243 -5.72 11.45 -67.27
N PRO A 244 -6.92 10.88 -67.48
CA PRO A 244 -8.12 11.22 -66.70
C PRO A 244 -8.05 10.78 -65.23
N SER A 245 -7.26 9.75 -64.93
CA SER A 245 -6.98 9.28 -63.58
C SER A 245 -5.50 9.00 -63.38
N ASP A 246 -4.97 9.20 -62.19
CA ASP A 246 -3.57 8.94 -61.86
C ASP A 246 -3.43 8.36 -60.45
N TYR A 247 -2.53 7.41 -60.32
CA TYR A 247 -2.02 6.91 -59.05
C TYR A 247 -0.66 7.54 -58.78
N THR A 248 -0.49 8.07 -57.57
CA THR A 248 0.78 8.51 -57.02
C THR A 248 1.12 7.62 -55.84
N ALA A 249 2.13 6.78 -55.99
CA ALA A 249 2.68 5.98 -54.91
C ALA A 249 3.89 6.71 -54.31
N VAL A 250 3.93 6.82 -52.99
CA VAL A 250 5.00 7.52 -52.26
C VAL A 250 5.47 6.63 -51.13
N ILE A 251 6.78 6.41 -51.06
CA ILE A 251 7.44 5.86 -49.87
C ILE A 251 8.28 6.98 -49.26
N GLU A 252 8.06 7.28 -48.00
CA GLU A 252 8.72 8.37 -47.27
C GLU A 252 9.37 7.83 -46.00
N ALA A 253 10.63 8.19 -45.79
CA ALA A 253 11.32 8.05 -44.52
C ALA A 253 11.55 9.42 -43.90
N GLN A 254 11.04 9.62 -42.69
CA GLN A 254 11.17 10.86 -41.93
C GLN A 254 11.89 10.60 -40.61
N VAL A 255 12.89 11.39 -40.28
CA VAL A 255 13.56 11.40 -38.97
C VAL A 255 13.50 12.80 -38.39
N GLN A 256 12.87 12.94 -37.23
CA GLN A 256 12.81 14.18 -36.46
C GLN A 256 13.65 14.04 -35.20
N HIS A 257 14.54 15.00 -34.94
CA HIS A 257 15.42 15.01 -33.79
C HIS A 257 15.38 16.36 -33.06
N PRO A 258 14.99 16.40 -31.78
CA PRO A 258 15.03 17.62 -30.97
C PRO A 258 16.47 17.95 -30.54
N LEU A 259 16.91 19.18 -30.84
CA LEU A 259 18.27 19.67 -30.60
C LEU A 259 18.42 20.49 -29.31
N MET A 260 17.32 21.02 -28.75
CA MET A 260 17.33 21.82 -27.52
C MET A 260 16.33 21.30 -26.49
N ARG A 261 15.09 21.79 -26.49
CA ARG A 261 14.02 21.24 -25.64
C ARG A 261 13.79 19.76 -25.96
N ASN A 262 13.67 18.94 -24.93
CA ASN A 262 13.43 17.48 -25.05
C ASN A 262 14.61 16.69 -25.65
N ARG A 263 15.81 17.29 -25.71
CA ARG A 263 17.02 16.59 -26.12
C ARG A 263 17.52 15.66 -25.01
N GLY A 264 17.93 14.46 -25.42
CA GLY A 264 18.70 13.53 -24.60
C GLY A 264 17.84 12.61 -23.74
N THR A 265 18.48 11.64 -23.09
CA THR A 265 17.74 10.57 -22.40
C THR A 265 17.16 11.00 -21.07
N LEU A 266 17.68 12.05 -20.43
CA LEU A 266 17.20 12.49 -19.12
C LEU A 266 15.70 12.77 -19.18
N VAL A 267 15.31 13.74 -20.00
CA VAL A 267 13.94 14.30 -19.98
C VAL A 267 12.96 13.27 -20.50
N ASN A 268 13.34 12.53 -21.55
CA ASN A 268 12.48 11.51 -22.13
C ASN A 268 12.29 10.29 -21.22
N ARG A 269 13.25 9.95 -20.34
CA ARG A 269 13.11 8.84 -19.37
C ARG A 269 12.51 9.26 -18.02
N ILE A 270 12.32 10.57 -17.74
CA ILE A 270 11.68 11.01 -16.49
C ILE A 270 10.36 10.28 -16.23
N PRO A 271 9.45 10.10 -17.22
CA PRO A 271 8.18 9.41 -16.97
C PRO A 271 8.38 7.98 -16.50
N VAL A 272 9.31 7.24 -17.11
CA VAL A 272 9.66 5.87 -16.72
C VAL A 272 10.22 5.81 -15.30
N VAL A 273 11.15 6.71 -14.97
CA VAL A 273 11.73 6.78 -13.62
C VAL A 273 10.68 7.21 -12.60
N LEU A 274 9.73 8.05 -12.99
CA LEU A 274 8.69 8.52 -12.11
C LEU A 274 7.62 7.45 -11.86
N ALA A 275 7.27 6.66 -12.89
CA ALA A 275 6.47 5.45 -12.76
C ALA A 275 7.15 4.44 -11.81
N SER A 276 8.46 4.23 -11.96
CA SER A 276 9.19 3.31 -11.07
C SER A 276 9.27 3.83 -9.62
N LEU A 277 9.29 5.15 -9.40
CA LEU A 277 9.19 5.72 -8.06
C LEU A 277 7.77 5.63 -7.48
N ASN A 278 6.73 5.66 -8.32
CA ASN A 278 5.35 5.40 -7.86
C ASN A 278 5.22 3.93 -7.41
N GLU A 279 5.84 3.00 -8.12
CA GLU A 279 5.95 1.59 -7.71
C GLU A 279 6.69 1.44 -6.37
N ASP A 280 7.83 2.13 -6.18
CA ASP A 280 8.55 2.12 -4.89
C ASP A 280 7.66 2.64 -3.73
N ILE A 281 6.82 3.66 -4.01
CA ILE A 281 5.83 4.16 -3.02
C ILE A 281 4.79 3.10 -2.73
N ALA A 282 4.24 2.42 -3.75
CA ALA A 282 3.25 1.37 -3.56
C ALA A 282 3.81 0.20 -2.72
N ILE A 283 5.07 -0.22 -2.97
CA ILE A 283 5.76 -1.24 -2.17
C ILE A 283 5.91 -0.77 -0.72
N THR A 284 6.29 0.49 -0.50
CA THR A 284 6.45 1.05 0.85
C THR A 284 5.10 1.17 1.57
N ASP A 285 4.04 1.55 0.86
CA ASP A 285 2.68 1.63 1.40
C ASP A 285 2.14 0.24 1.77
N PHE A 286 2.45 -0.79 0.96
CA PHE A 286 2.18 -2.19 1.29
C PHE A 286 2.92 -2.65 2.55
N GLU A 287 4.22 -2.30 2.68
CA GLU A 287 5.01 -2.59 3.87
C GLU A 287 4.41 -1.96 5.14
N ILE A 288 3.94 -0.70 5.06
CA ILE A 288 3.23 -0.03 6.15
C ILE A 288 1.98 -0.80 6.54
N GLN A 289 1.17 -1.22 5.56
CA GLN A 289 -0.09 -1.93 5.81
C GLN A 289 0.15 -3.30 6.48
N VAL A 290 1.12 -4.08 6.01
CA VAL A 290 1.48 -5.36 6.64
C VAL A 290 1.98 -5.14 8.06
N ARG A 291 2.89 -4.18 8.28
CA ARG A 291 3.40 -3.86 9.62
C ARG A 291 2.27 -3.43 10.57
N ASN A 292 1.32 -2.63 10.09
CA ASN A 292 0.16 -2.22 10.88
C ASN A 292 -0.75 -3.41 11.23
N LEU A 293 -0.99 -4.33 10.28
CA LEU A 293 -1.76 -5.56 10.54
C LEU A 293 -1.10 -6.41 11.63
N VAL A 294 0.21 -6.66 11.54
CA VAL A 294 0.93 -7.45 12.56
C VAL A 294 0.81 -6.78 13.94
N ARG A 295 0.94 -5.45 14.01
CA ARG A 295 0.79 -4.70 15.26
C ARG A 295 -0.61 -4.84 15.85
N ASP A 296 -1.63 -4.66 15.02
CA ASP A 296 -3.03 -4.70 15.48
C ASP A 296 -3.42 -6.11 15.96
N VAL A 297 -2.94 -7.16 15.27
CA VAL A 297 -3.11 -8.55 15.68
C VAL A 297 -2.44 -8.80 17.04
N GLU A 298 -1.22 -8.33 17.24
CA GLU A 298 -0.52 -8.49 18.51
C GLU A 298 -1.21 -7.75 19.66
N VAL A 299 -1.69 -6.52 19.43
CA VAL A 299 -2.47 -5.79 20.43
C VAL A 299 -3.76 -6.55 20.77
N ALA A 300 -4.49 -7.06 19.77
CA ALA A 300 -5.71 -7.84 19.99
C ALA A 300 -5.45 -9.17 20.72
N TYR A 301 -4.32 -9.82 20.45
CA TYR A 301 -3.88 -11.03 21.15
C TYR A 301 -3.65 -10.75 22.64
N TRP A 302 -2.91 -9.68 22.96
CA TRP A 302 -2.64 -9.30 24.34
C TRP A 302 -3.89 -8.76 25.08
N ASP A 303 -4.83 -8.13 24.38
CA ASP A 303 -6.15 -7.76 24.92
C ASP A 303 -6.98 -9.02 25.28
N LEU A 304 -6.97 -10.03 24.41
CA LEU A 304 -7.63 -11.31 24.66
C LEU A 304 -7.00 -12.00 25.88
N TYR A 305 -5.66 -12.03 25.99
CA TYR A 305 -4.94 -12.58 27.14
C TYR A 305 -5.41 -11.96 28.46
N VAL A 306 -5.48 -10.62 28.53
CA VAL A 306 -5.96 -9.92 29.75
C VAL A 306 -7.42 -10.24 30.05
N SER A 307 -8.27 -10.37 29.02
CA SER A 307 -9.69 -10.71 29.24
C SER A 307 -9.87 -12.11 29.85
N TYR A 308 -9.03 -13.07 29.48
CA TYR A 308 -9.00 -14.39 30.12
C TYR A 308 -8.57 -14.31 31.58
N ARG A 309 -7.53 -13.51 31.89
CA ARG A 309 -7.11 -13.28 33.28
C ARG A 309 -8.21 -12.61 34.11
N ASN A 310 -8.94 -11.67 33.53
CA ASN A 310 -10.11 -11.07 34.19
C ASN A 310 -11.19 -12.13 34.51
N VAL A 311 -11.47 -13.05 33.59
CA VAL A 311 -12.40 -14.17 33.83
C VAL A 311 -11.88 -15.08 34.95
N SER A 312 -10.60 -15.48 34.94
CA SER A 312 -10.06 -16.34 36.00
C SER A 312 -10.17 -15.69 37.37
N THR A 313 -9.81 -14.40 37.47
CA THR A 313 -9.91 -13.64 38.72
C THR A 313 -11.37 -13.50 39.18
N ALA A 314 -12.31 -13.28 38.26
CA ALA A 314 -13.75 -13.20 38.57
C ALA A 314 -14.33 -14.56 39.03
N ILE A 315 -13.86 -15.68 38.46
CA ILE A 315 -14.25 -17.04 38.90
C ILE A 315 -13.76 -17.30 40.32
N ILE A 316 -12.49 -16.99 40.63
CA ILE A 316 -11.92 -17.12 41.97
C ILE A 316 -12.72 -16.25 42.96
N GLY A 317 -13.00 -15.00 42.62
CA GLY A 317 -13.80 -14.09 43.45
C GLY A 317 -15.22 -14.62 43.72
N ARG A 318 -15.90 -15.11 42.68
CA ARG A 318 -17.23 -15.72 42.80
C ARG A 318 -17.20 -16.97 43.69
N ASN A 319 -16.25 -17.87 43.48
CA ASN A 319 -16.12 -19.12 44.25
C ASN A 319 -15.81 -18.83 45.73
N SER A 320 -14.97 -17.84 45.99
CA SER A 320 -14.66 -17.33 47.33
C SER A 320 -15.90 -16.76 48.02
N ALA A 321 -16.72 -16.00 47.29
CA ALA A 321 -17.99 -15.47 47.80
C ALA A 321 -19.02 -16.58 48.09
N ILE A 322 -19.08 -17.63 47.27
CA ILE A 322 -19.92 -18.81 47.54
C ILE A 322 -19.48 -19.51 48.82
N ALA A 323 -18.18 -19.76 48.98
CA ALA A 323 -17.64 -20.41 50.18
C ALA A 323 -17.95 -19.59 51.44
N THR A 324 -17.76 -18.27 51.35
CA THR A 324 -18.07 -17.34 52.43
C THR A 324 -19.57 -17.30 52.76
N ALA A 325 -20.44 -17.30 51.74
CA ALA A 325 -21.89 -17.32 51.93
C ALA A 325 -22.38 -18.63 52.57
N LYS A 326 -21.80 -19.78 52.18
CA LYS A 326 -22.06 -21.08 52.81
C LYS A 326 -21.63 -21.08 54.27
N PHE A 327 -20.45 -20.53 54.56
CA PHE A 327 -19.94 -20.43 55.93
C PHE A 327 -20.82 -19.52 56.80
N ALA A 328 -21.24 -18.36 56.29
CA ALA A 328 -22.17 -17.48 56.99
C ALA A 328 -23.53 -18.16 57.27
N GLN A 329 -24.02 -18.97 56.32
CA GLN A 329 -25.26 -19.75 56.51
C GLN A 329 -25.09 -20.81 57.61
N LEU A 330 -23.97 -21.53 57.63
CA LEU A 330 -23.67 -22.49 58.70
C LEU A 330 -23.59 -21.82 60.07
N ASN A 331 -23.02 -20.61 60.17
CA ASN A 331 -22.99 -19.86 61.43
C ASN A 331 -24.39 -19.41 61.88
N LEU A 332 -25.26 -19.02 60.95
CA LEU A 332 -26.66 -18.71 61.26
C LEU A 332 -27.40 -19.96 61.79
N ASP A 333 -27.22 -21.11 61.15
CA ASP A 333 -27.83 -22.38 61.55
C ASP A 333 -27.32 -22.84 62.93
N ASN A 334 -26.04 -22.58 63.24
CA ASN A 334 -25.41 -22.83 64.54
C ASN A 334 -25.74 -21.76 65.61
N GLY A 335 -26.48 -20.70 65.26
CA GLY A 335 -26.88 -19.62 66.17
C GLY A 335 -25.79 -18.61 66.52
N THR A 336 -24.62 -18.67 65.86
CA THR A 336 -23.49 -17.73 66.06
C THR A 336 -23.47 -16.58 65.05
N GLY A 337 -24.20 -16.72 63.93
CA GLY A 337 -24.26 -15.73 62.84
C GLY A 337 -25.56 -14.93 62.81
N THR A 338 -25.57 -13.85 62.01
CA THR A 338 -26.75 -13.01 61.81
C THR A 338 -27.32 -13.14 60.39
N ILE A 339 -28.62 -12.88 60.23
CA ILE A 339 -29.26 -12.83 58.90
C ILE A 339 -28.59 -11.75 58.03
N GLN A 340 -28.12 -10.66 58.64
CA GLN A 340 -27.42 -9.57 57.94
C GLN A 340 -26.15 -10.06 57.24
N GLU A 341 -25.34 -10.88 57.91
CA GLU A 341 -24.11 -11.45 57.33
C GLU A 341 -24.41 -12.35 56.13
N VAL A 342 -25.46 -13.19 56.22
CA VAL A 342 -25.88 -14.05 55.10
C VAL A 342 -26.36 -13.22 53.91
N GLN A 343 -27.13 -12.16 54.15
CA GLN A 343 -27.60 -11.27 53.07
C GLN A 343 -26.44 -10.48 52.45
N GLN A 344 -25.49 -10.00 53.27
CA GLN A 344 -24.29 -9.32 52.77
C GLN A 344 -23.45 -10.24 51.87
N ALA A 345 -23.21 -11.49 52.29
CA ALA A 345 -22.49 -12.46 51.49
C ALA A 345 -23.22 -12.80 50.17
N ARG A 346 -24.57 -12.85 50.19
CA ARG A 346 -25.39 -13.03 48.98
C ARG A 346 -25.29 -11.85 48.02
N VAL A 347 -25.30 -10.61 48.51
CA VAL A 347 -25.11 -9.41 47.68
C VAL A 347 -23.75 -9.47 46.98
N GLN A 348 -22.68 -9.77 47.72
CA GLN A 348 -21.34 -9.89 47.15
C GLN A 348 -21.23 -11.02 46.11
N TYR A 349 -21.88 -12.16 46.35
CA TYR A 349 -21.95 -13.24 45.38
C TYR A 349 -22.58 -12.79 44.06
N PHE A 350 -23.71 -12.08 44.11
CA PHE A 350 -24.36 -11.56 42.90
C PHE A 350 -23.51 -10.50 42.20
N GLU A 351 -22.74 -9.71 42.95
CA GLU A 351 -21.78 -8.77 42.36
C GLU A 351 -20.67 -9.49 41.59
N PHE A 352 -20.01 -10.48 42.20
CA PHE A 352 -18.98 -11.27 41.50
C PHE A 352 -19.56 -12.07 40.33
N LYS A 353 -20.80 -12.55 40.44
CA LYS A 353 -21.51 -13.19 39.34
C LYS A 353 -21.72 -12.21 38.17
N ALA A 354 -22.18 -10.99 38.44
CA ALA A 354 -22.34 -9.97 37.41
C ALA A 354 -21.00 -9.57 36.76
N ARG A 355 -19.92 -9.46 37.56
CA ARG A 355 -18.56 -9.24 37.04
C ARG A 355 -18.10 -10.36 36.12
N LEU A 356 -18.34 -11.62 36.50
CA LEU A 356 -17.99 -12.78 35.67
C LEU A 356 -18.78 -12.80 34.35
N GLU A 357 -20.08 -12.58 34.41
CA GLU A 357 -20.94 -12.51 33.21
C GLU A 357 -20.47 -11.40 32.26
N SER A 358 -20.10 -10.25 32.83
CA SER A 358 -19.54 -9.13 32.07
C SER A 358 -18.13 -9.41 31.53
N ALA A 359 -17.28 -10.14 32.25
CA ALA A 359 -15.93 -10.49 31.80
C ALA A 359 -15.96 -11.52 30.66
N LEU A 360 -16.94 -12.43 30.67
CA LEU A 360 -17.14 -13.43 29.60
C LEU A 360 -17.70 -12.80 28.32
N ALA A 361 -18.88 -12.18 28.41
CA ALA A 361 -19.63 -11.74 27.23
C ALA A 361 -19.41 -10.26 26.84
N GLY A 362 -18.78 -9.48 27.72
CA GLY A 362 -18.72 -8.03 27.59
C GLY A 362 -20.05 -7.35 27.96
N SER A 363 -19.99 -6.06 28.27
CA SER A 363 -21.18 -5.27 28.56
C SER A 363 -20.99 -3.80 28.20
N ASN A 364 -22.01 -3.22 27.55
CA ASN A 364 -22.05 -1.78 27.25
C ASN A 364 -22.43 -0.91 28.47
N LEU A 365 -22.57 -1.50 29.66
CA LEU A 365 -22.78 -0.73 30.88
C LEU A 365 -21.53 0.10 31.22
N PRO A 366 -21.68 1.27 31.86
CA PRO A 366 -20.54 2.03 32.35
C PRO A 366 -19.76 1.25 33.40
N GLY A 367 -18.43 1.21 33.27
CA GLY A 367 -17.52 0.58 34.25
C GLY A 367 -17.26 -0.92 34.04
N SER A 368 -17.94 -1.57 33.11
CA SER A 368 -17.62 -2.93 32.66
C SER A 368 -16.71 -2.93 31.44
N ASP A 369 -15.96 -4.02 31.25
CA ASP A 369 -15.30 -4.30 29.98
C ASP A 369 -16.36 -4.46 28.87
N ARG A 370 -16.22 -3.68 27.79
CA ARG A 370 -17.18 -3.63 26.69
C ARG A 370 -17.16 -4.90 25.86
N ALA A 371 -15.98 -5.50 25.72
CA ALA A 371 -15.78 -6.63 24.83
C ALA A 371 -15.86 -7.97 25.59
N GLY A 372 -15.22 -8.06 26.76
CA GLY A 372 -15.03 -9.34 27.45
C GLY A 372 -14.28 -10.35 26.56
N VAL A 373 -14.27 -11.61 26.96
CA VAL A 373 -13.60 -12.67 26.19
C VAL A 373 -14.24 -12.85 24.80
N TYR A 374 -15.56 -12.99 24.71
CA TYR A 374 -16.23 -13.25 23.41
C TYR A 374 -16.18 -12.04 22.46
N GLY A 375 -16.07 -10.81 22.97
CA GLY A 375 -15.89 -9.63 22.14
C GLY A 375 -14.46 -9.49 21.64
N ASN A 376 -13.48 -9.67 22.52
CA ASN A 376 -12.05 -9.57 22.15
C ASN A 376 -11.65 -10.72 21.21
N GLU A 377 -12.19 -11.91 21.41
CA GLU A 377 -11.98 -13.04 20.52
C GLU A 377 -12.57 -12.78 19.13
N ARG A 378 -13.81 -12.25 19.03
CA ARG A 378 -14.37 -11.84 17.73
C ARG A 378 -13.56 -10.76 17.05
N ARG A 379 -13.02 -9.79 17.80
CA ARG A 379 -12.12 -8.76 17.27
C ARG A 379 -10.83 -9.36 16.73
N LEU A 380 -10.24 -10.33 17.43
CA LEU A 380 -9.07 -11.05 16.94
C LEU A 380 -9.41 -11.85 15.68
N ARG A 381 -10.54 -12.56 15.66
CA ARG A 381 -11.05 -13.31 14.49
C ARG A 381 -11.23 -12.44 13.24
N GLU A 382 -11.77 -11.24 13.43
CA GLU A 382 -11.93 -10.25 12.36
C GLU A 382 -10.58 -9.85 11.74
N MET A 383 -9.54 -9.66 12.56
CA MET A 383 -8.19 -9.30 12.09
C MET A 383 -7.45 -10.46 11.43
N ILE A 384 -7.58 -11.68 11.94
CA ILE A 384 -6.96 -12.88 11.34
C ILE A 384 -7.73 -13.42 10.12
N GLY A 385 -8.90 -12.85 9.82
CA GLY A 385 -9.69 -13.16 8.64
C GLY A 385 -10.42 -14.51 8.67
N ILE A 386 -10.87 -14.96 9.85
CA ILE A 386 -11.66 -16.20 9.99
C ILE A 386 -13.11 -15.94 10.38
N ALA A 387 -13.95 -16.96 10.28
CA ALA A 387 -15.37 -16.88 10.64
C ALA A 387 -15.55 -16.35 12.08
N PRO A 388 -16.54 -15.46 12.34
CA PRO A 388 -16.80 -14.93 13.68
C PRO A 388 -17.07 -16.01 14.73
N THR A 389 -17.61 -17.15 14.31
CA THR A 389 -17.92 -18.30 15.16
C THR A 389 -17.87 -19.61 14.38
N ASP A 390 -17.03 -20.54 14.84
CA ASP A 390 -16.78 -21.87 14.26
C ASP A 390 -16.95 -23.01 15.28
N GLY A 391 -17.53 -22.71 16.46
CA GLY A 391 -17.70 -23.67 17.57
C GLY A 391 -16.44 -23.88 18.41
N ARG A 392 -15.37 -23.12 18.13
CA ARG A 392 -14.15 -23.08 18.94
C ARG A 392 -14.02 -21.71 19.60
N LEU A 393 -13.26 -21.62 20.68
CA LEU A 393 -12.91 -20.36 21.34
C LEU A 393 -11.39 -20.22 21.42
N ILE A 394 -10.85 -19.15 20.85
CA ILE A 394 -9.40 -18.95 20.83
C ILE A 394 -8.88 -18.68 22.25
N ARG A 395 -7.84 -19.41 22.68
CA ARG A 395 -7.13 -19.23 23.95
C ARG A 395 -5.66 -18.85 23.68
N PRO A 396 -5.20 -17.66 24.12
CA PRO A 396 -3.80 -17.28 24.04
C PRO A 396 -2.97 -18.16 24.97
N ILE A 397 -1.98 -18.87 24.44
CA ILE A 397 -1.08 -19.73 25.24
C ILE A 397 0.27 -19.09 25.56
N ASP A 398 0.69 -18.06 24.81
CA ASP A 398 1.97 -17.40 25.05
C ASP A 398 1.91 -16.48 26.26
N GLU A 399 2.96 -16.49 27.08
CA GLU A 399 3.08 -15.63 28.23
C GLU A 399 3.86 -14.34 27.90
N PRO A 400 3.39 -13.18 28.40
CA PRO A 400 4.08 -11.92 28.19
C PRO A 400 5.45 -11.89 28.87
N SER A 401 6.41 -11.20 28.26
CA SER A 401 7.76 -11.08 28.83
C SER A 401 7.76 -10.21 30.09
N ILE A 402 8.49 -10.67 31.12
CA ILE A 402 8.67 -9.97 32.41
C ILE A 402 10.07 -9.33 32.48
N ALA A 403 10.96 -9.71 31.58
CA ALA A 403 12.34 -9.21 31.53
C ALA A 403 12.37 -7.71 31.22
N ARG A 404 13.24 -6.97 31.92
CA ARG A 404 13.48 -5.56 31.64
C ARG A 404 14.25 -5.41 30.33
N LEU A 405 13.61 -4.81 29.35
CA LEU A 405 14.23 -4.34 28.12
C LEU A 405 14.57 -2.85 28.22
N GLU A 406 15.76 -2.49 27.76
CA GLU A 406 16.22 -1.10 27.65
C GLU A 406 16.71 -0.83 26.23
N PHE A 407 16.41 0.36 25.72
CA PHE A 407 16.77 0.77 24.36
C PHE A 407 17.82 1.87 24.43
N ASP A 408 18.87 1.76 23.62
CA ASP A 408 19.82 2.86 23.42
C ASP A 408 19.17 3.94 22.53
N TRP A 409 19.12 5.17 23.04
CA TRP A 409 18.42 6.29 22.42
C TRP A 409 18.99 6.66 21.04
N ASP A 410 20.31 6.75 20.93
CA ASP A 410 20.95 7.18 19.68
C ASP A 410 20.83 6.11 18.59
N GLU A 411 20.90 4.83 18.98
CA GLU A 411 20.69 3.69 18.10
C GLU A 411 19.26 3.67 17.54
N ILE A 412 18.23 3.73 18.40
CA ILE A 412 16.84 3.66 17.93
C ILE A 412 16.45 4.87 17.07
N VAL A 413 17.00 6.06 17.35
CA VAL A 413 16.73 7.27 16.55
C VAL A 413 17.35 7.13 15.16
N SER A 414 18.60 6.67 15.06
CA SER A 414 19.25 6.45 13.77
C SER A 414 18.57 5.35 12.95
N GLN A 415 18.19 4.24 13.60
CA GLN A 415 17.41 3.17 12.99
C GLN A 415 16.06 3.67 12.48
N MET A 416 15.32 4.42 13.30
CA MET A 416 14.03 5.02 12.91
C MET A 416 14.17 5.92 11.69
N LEU A 417 15.16 6.82 11.68
CA LEU A 417 15.39 7.75 10.57
C LEU A 417 15.76 7.03 9.27
N TYR A 418 16.35 5.83 9.31
CA TYR A 418 16.75 5.08 8.13
C TYR A 418 15.68 4.09 7.66
N LEU A 419 15.17 3.25 8.58
CA LEU A 419 14.31 2.10 8.29
C LEU A 419 12.82 2.45 8.20
N SER A 420 12.34 3.51 8.88
CA SER A 420 10.91 3.83 8.89
C SER A 420 10.35 3.95 7.46
N PRO A 421 9.34 3.13 7.11
CA PRO A 421 8.75 3.16 5.78
C PRO A 421 8.02 4.50 5.51
N GLU A 422 7.46 5.16 6.51
CA GLU A 422 6.83 6.48 6.36
C GLU A 422 7.83 7.55 5.89
N LEU A 423 9.02 7.57 6.51
CA LEU A 423 10.09 8.49 6.11
C LEU A 423 10.66 8.13 4.73
N ARG A 424 10.84 6.83 4.44
CA ARG A 424 11.27 6.35 3.12
C ARG A 424 10.31 6.79 2.02
N ARG A 425 9.00 6.61 2.21
CA ARG A 425 7.96 7.09 1.28
C ARG A 425 8.12 8.59 1.01
N GLY A 426 8.25 9.39 2.06
CA GLY A 426 8.41 10.84 1.93
C GLY A 426 9.69 11.26 1.20
N ARG A 427 10.80 10.55 1.41
CA ARG A 427 12.06 10.76 0.66
C ARG A 427 11.92 10.41 -0.83
N THR A 428 11.22 9.33 -1.16
CA THR A 428 10.88 8.96 -2.54
C THR A 428 10.07 10.07 -3.21
N VAL A 429 9.07 10.65 -2.52
CA VAL A 429 8.30 11.81 -3.01
C VAL A 429 9.18 13.03 -3.26
N ILE A 430 10.15 13.35 -2.39
CA ILE A 430 11.11 14.43 -2.65
C ILE A 430 11.85 14.17 -3.97
N LYS A 431 12.26 12.92 -4.23
CA LYS A 431 12.95 12.56 -5.46
C LYS A 431 12.08 12.73 -6.70
N GLN A 432 10.80 12.39 -6.61
CA GLN A 432 9.81 12.70 -7.64
C GLN A 432 9.73 14.21 -7.93
N ARG A 433 9.68 15.05 -6.89
CA ARG A 433 9.64 16.52 -7.03
C ARG A 433 10.92 17.07 -7.68
N GLU A 434 12.07 16.50 -7.39
CA GLU A 434 13.34 16.87 -8.04
C GLU A 434 13.29 16.58 -9.56
N LEU A 435 12.77 15.41 -9.96
CA LEU A 435 12.61 15.06 -11.38
C LEU A 435 11.58 15.96 -12.08
N GLU A 436 10.45 16.25 -11.43
CA GLU A 436 9.45 17.22 -11.92
C GLU A 436 10.07 18.61 -12.13
N GLN A 437 10.95 19.05 -11.23
CA GLN A 437 11.66 20.32 -11.37
C GLN A 437 12.62 20.31 -12.57
N ILE A 438 13.33 19.21 -12.81
CA ILE A 438 14.21 19.08 -13.98
C ILE A 438 13.40 19.13 -15.27
N SER A 439 12.26 18.44 -15.32
CA SER A 439 11.32 18.50 -16.45
C SER A 439 10.81 19.93 -16.68
N ALA A 440 10.40 20.64 -15.61
CA ALA A 440 9.95 22.03 -15.69
C ALA A 440 11.04 22.99 -16.20
N LYS A 441 12.30 22.79 -15.80
CA LYS A 441 13.44 23.57 -16.30
C LYS A 441 13.69 23.34 -17.79
N ASN A 442 13.56 22.10 -18.28
CA ASN A 442 13.75 21.80 -19.70
C ASN A 442 12.73 22.52 -20.60
N GLN A 443 11.52 22.81 -20.09
CA GLN A 443 10.47 23.45 -20.89
C GLN A 443 10.70 24.93 -21.18
N ILE A 444 11.63 25.60 -20.48
CA ILE A 444 12.00 26.98 -20.81
C ILE A 444 12.86 27.08 -22.08
N LEU A 445 13.50 25.97 -22.47
CA LEU A 445 14.33 25.93 -23.66
C LEU A 445 13.45 26.08 -24.91
N PRO A 446 13.94 26.77 -25.95
CA PRO A 446 13.25 26.80 -27.24
C PRO A 446 13.21 25.39 -27.83
N GLU A 447 12.13 25.10 -28.54
CA GLU A 447 12.03 23.88 -29.33
C GLU A 447 12.77 24.10 -30.63
N VAL A 448 13.83 23.32 -30.84
CA VAL A 448 14.62 23.33 -32.06
C VAL A 448 14.62 21.91 -32.58
N ASN A 449 13.87 21.65 -33.63
CA ASN A 449 13.69 20.32 -34.20
C ASN A 449 14.33 20.25 -35.58
N LEU A 450 15.26 19.32 -35.77
CA LEU A 450 15.76 18.96 -37.08
C LEU A 450 14.88 17.85 -37.65
N SER A 451 14.30 18.06 -38.82
CA SER A 451 13.55 17.06 -39.56
C SER A 451 14.22 16.79 -40.90
N LEU A 452 14.51 15.51 -41.12
CA LEU A 452 15.05 14.98 -42.36
C LEU A 452 13.93 14.14 -42.98
N LEU A 453 13.53 14.48 -44.20
CA LEU A 453 12.52 13.77 -44.95
C LEU A 453 13.17 13.33 -46.26
N TYR A 454 13.01 12.07 -46.60
CA TYR A 454 13.44 11.54 -47.88
C TYR A 454 12.31 10.67 -48.44
N ARG A 455 11.89 10.96 -49.68
CA ARG A 455 10.77 10.26 -50.32
C ARG A 455 11.08 9.85 -51.74
N TRP A 456 10.59 8.68 -52.10
CA TRP A 456 10.50 8.18 -53.46
C TRP A 456 9.07 8.36 -53.94
N VAL A 457 8.90 8.86 -55.16
CA VAL A 457 7.58 9.13 -55.74
C VAL A 457 7.50 8.39 -57.06
N GLY A 458 6.38 7.71 -57.31
CA GLY A 458 6.06 7.15 -58.61
C GLY A 458 4.66 7.56 -59.01
N VAL A 459 4.49 8.03 -60.26
CA VAL A 459 3.20 8.46 -60.79
C VAL A 459 2.86 7.58 -61.98
N GLY A 460 1.63 7.12 -62.09
CA GLY A 460 1.23 6.36 -63.26
C GLY A 460 -0.28 6.25 -63.43
N ASP A 461 -0.69 5.82 -64.61
CA ASP A 461 -2.08 5.50 -64.94
C ASP A 461 -2.61 4.34 -64.09
N THR A 462 -1.75 3.34 -63.85
CA THR A 462 -2.09 2.14 -63.10
C THR A 462 -1.21 2.02 -61.85
N LEU A 463 -1.78 1.51 -60.75
CA LEU A 463 -1.00 1.24 -59.54
C LEU A 463 -0.09 0.01 -59.70
N GLY A 464 -0.54 -1.03 -60.39
CA GLY A 464 0.11 -2.35 -60.42
C GLY A 464 1.55 -2.36 -60.97
N PRO A 465 2.30 -3.47 -60.79
CA PRO A 465 3.68 -3.58 -61.26
C PRO A 465 3.80 -3.39 -62.79
N PRO A 466 4.96 -2.94 -63.29
CA PRO A 466 5.15 -2.70 -64.71
C PRO A 466 5.00 -3.99 -65.51
N THR A 467 4.30 -3.91 -66.64
CA THR A 467 4.12 -5.02 -67.58
C THR A 467 5.01 -4.81 -68.80
N ARG A 468 5.17 -5.79 -69.69
CA ARG A 468 5.98 -5.60 -70.92
C ARG A 468 5.46 -4.49 -71.86
N GLN A 469 4.25 -4.00 -71.60
CA GLN A 469 3.57 -2.95 -72.36
C GLN A 469 3.55 -1.61 -71.60
N SER A 470 4.08 -1.54 -70.37
CA SER A 470 4.09 -0.30 -69.61
C SER A 470 5.03 0.72 -70.24
N VAL A 471 4.57 1.97 -70.29
CA VAL A 471 5.32 3.12 -70.79
C VAL A 471 5.73 4.02 -69.63
N ASN A 472 6.74 4.87 -69.81
CA ASN A 472 7.16 5.82 -68.78
C ASN A 472 6.07 6.88 -68.55
N SER A 473 5.88 7.33 -67.31
CA SER A 473 4.96 8.42 -66.97
C SER A 473 5.41 9.72 -67.64
N PRO A 474 4.48 10.64 -67.96
CA PRO A 474 3.04 10.66 -67.65
C PRO A 474 2.14 10.05 -68.74
N ALA A 475 2.63 9.08 -69.54
CA ALA A 475 1.83 8.49 -70.62
C ALA A 475 0.76 7.49 -70.13
N ILE A 476 -0.30 7.30 -70.93
CA ILE A 476 -1.38 6.31 -70.67
C ILE A 476 -0.78 4.90 -70.70
N GLY A 477 -1.12 4.06 -69.71
CA GLY A 477 -0.50 2.75 -69.51
C GLY A 477 0.80 2.75 -68.70
N SER A 478 1.16 3.86 -68.07
CA SER A 478 2.27 3.94 -67.09
C SER A 478 1.92 3.28 -65.76
N SER A 479 2.95 2.82 -65.04
CA SER A 479 2.82 2.11 -63.75
C SER A 479 3.44 2.94 -62.63
N ALA A 480 2.63 3.32 -61.63
CA ALA A 480 3.09 4.11 -60.50
C ALA A 480 4.09 3.35 -59.61
N LEU A 481 3.86 2.05 -59.39
CA LEU A 481 4.82 1.20 -58.66
C LEU A 481 6.09 0.93 -59.47
N GLY A 482 5.98 0.82 -60.81
CA GLY A 482 7.13 0.71 -61.70
C GLY A 482 8.06 1.91 -61.53
N GLU A 483 7.54 3.12 -61.67
CA GLU A 483 8.33 4.35 -61.49
C GLU A 483 8.90 4.51 -60.09
N LEU A 484 8.13 4.14 -59.06
CA LEU A 484 8.59 4.14 -57.68
C LEU A 484 9.80 3.23 -57.49
N THR A 485 9.77 2.02 -58.09
CA THR A 485 10.87 1.05 -58.01
C THR A 485 12.07 1.40 -58.89
N GLU A 486 11.85 2.09 -60.02
CA GLU A 486 12.92 2.63 -60.86
C GLU A 486 13.69 3.75 -60.13
N GLY A 487 13.02 4.48 -59.24
CA GLY A 487 13.65 5.45 -58.35
C GLY A 487 14.15 6.71 -59.06
N ASN A 488 13.64 7.02 -60.26
CA ASN A 488 14.02 8.20 -61.03
C ASN A 488 13.57 9.53 -60.36
N TYR A 489 12.52 9.47 -59.54
CA TYR A 489 11.95 10.63 -58.84
C TYR A 489 12.14 10.48 -57.32
N GLN A 490 13.08 11.24 -56.79
CA GLN A 490 13.46 11.25 -55.38
C GLN A 490 13.46 12.67 -54.86
N GLU A 491 12.99 12.87 -53.65
CA GLU A 491 12.98 14.17 -53.01
C GLU A 491 13.54 14.09 -51.59
N GLY A 492 14.47 14.99 -51.29
CA GLY A 492 15.03 15.15 -49.95
C GLY A 492 14.71 16.54 -49.42
N ALA A 493 14.24 16.62 -48.19
CA ALA A 493 14.00 17.87 -47.49
C ALA A 493 14.68 17.85 -46.12
N VAL A 494 15.38 18.94 -45.81
CA VAL A 494 15.93 19.22 -44.49
C VAL A 494 15.20 20.43 -43.95
N ARG A 495 14.48 20.28 -42.84
CA ARG A 495 13.74 21.36 -42.20
C ARG A 495 14.20 21.52 -40.76
N LEU A 496 14.62 22.73 -40.44
CA LEU A 496 14.93 23.16 -39.08
C LEU A 496 13.77 24.01 -38.57
N GLU A 497 13.00 23.49 -37.61
CA GLU A 497 11.90 24.20 -36.98
C GLU A 497 12.37 24.79 -35.65
N ILE A 498 12.25 26.11 -35.50
CA ILE A 498 12.64 26.84 -34.29
C ILE A 498 11.39 27.52 -33.72
N THR A 499 10.90 27.00 -32.62
CA THR A 499 9.75 27.54 -31.89
C THR A 499 10.20 28.02 -30.51
N PRO A 500 10.53 29.31 -30.35
CA PRO A 500 10.88 29.87 -29.06
C PRO A 500 9.64 29.94 -28.13
N PRO A 501 9.83 29.93 -26.80
CA PRO A 501 8.74 30.21 -25.88
C PRO A 501 8.21 31.64 -26.09
N ALA A 502 6.97 31.89 -25.64
CA ALA A 502 6.38 33.23 -25.69
C ALA A 502 7.32 34.26 -25.05
N ILE A 503 7.40 35.46 -25.64
CA ILE A 503 8.29 36.53 -25.18
C ILE A 503 8.02 36.82 -23.70
N GLY A 504 9.07 36.70 -22.87
CA GLY A 504 9.00 36.85 -21.41
C GLY A 504 8.79 35.55 -20.62
N ALA A 505 8.40 34.45 -21.26
CA ALA A 505 8.29 33.08 -20.70
C ALA A 505 7.62 33.02 -19.31
N ARG A 506 6.59 33.86 -19.08
CA ARG A 506 5.97 34.02 -17.74
C ARG A 506 5.38 32.72 -17.23
N ARG A 507 4.76 31.93 -18.12
CA ARG A 507 4.14 30.64 -17.78
C ARG A 507 5.19 29.62 -17.36
N GLU A 508 6.28 29.52 -18.12
CA GLU A 508 7.40 28.60 -17.90
C GLU A 508 8.16 28.97 -16.62
N ARG A 509 8.41 30.27 -16.40
CA ARG A 509 9.02 30.77 -15.15
C ARG A 509 8.13 30.55 -13.94
N ALA A 510 6.83 30.83 -14.02
CA ALA A 510 5.88 30.55 -12.95
C ALA A 510 5.81 29.05 -12.63
N ARG A 511 5.92 28.19 -13.64
CA ARG A 511 5.96 26.73 -13.49
C ARG A 511 7.24 26.25 -12.80
N ILE A 512 8.41 26.77 -13.19
CA ILE A 512 9.67 26.50 -12.49
C ILE A 512 9.57 26.93 -11.03
N ARG A 513 9.06 28.15 -10.77
CA ARG A 513 8.86 28.65 -9.41
C ARG A 513 7.90 27.77 -8.61
N GLY A 514 6.79 27.35 -9.20
CA GLY A 514 5.85 26.42 -8.59
C GLY A 514 6.48 25.07 -8.23
N SER A 515 7.31 24.50 -9.12
CA SER A 515 8.04 23.26 -8.84
C SER A 515 9.08 23.42 -7.73
N GLN A 516 9.78 24.56 -7.67
CA GLN A 516 10.70 24.89 -6.59
C GLN A 516 9.98 25.00 -5.24
N LEU A 517 8.84 25.69 -5.20
CA LEU A 517 8.06 25.84 -3.97
C LEU A 517 7.52 24.49 -3.47
N ARG A 518 7.06 23.62 -4.36
CA ARG A 518 6.63 22.25 -4.00
C ARG A 518 7.80 21.41 -3.46
N LEU A 519 8.98 21.50 -4.07
CA LEU A 519 10.17 20.81 -3.56
C LEU A 519 10.54 21.31 -2.16
N GLN A 520 10.52 22.62 -1.92
CA GLN A 520 10.79 23.19 -0.59
C GLN A 520 9.72 22.78 0.43
N GLN A 521 8.45 22.78 0.03
CA GLN A 521 7.35 22.29 0.87
C GLN A 521 7.55 20.82 1.27
N SER A 522 7.88 19.94 0.33
CA SER A 522 8.13 18.52 0.63
C SER A 522 9.35 18.30 1.51
N ARG A 523 10.41 19.11 1.36
CA ARG A 523 11.60 19.07 2.23
C ARG A 523 11.27 19.51 3.65
N ALA A 524 10.57 20.63 3.80
CA ALA A 524 10.14 21.12 5.11
C ALA A 524 9.20 20.13 5.81
N TYR A 525 8.28 19.52 5.05
CA TYR A 525 7.39 18.47 5.59
C TYR A 525 8.17 17.28 6.16
N ILE A 526 9.21 16.80 5.46
CA ILE A 526 10.02 15.68 5.98
C ILE A 526 10.83 16.08 7.20
N GLN A 527 11.39 17.29 7.25
CA GLN A 527 12.09 17.79 8.44
C GLN A 527 11.18 17.84 9.67
N ASP A 528 9.94 18.31 9.50
CA ASP A 528 8.94 18.29 10.58
C ASP A 528 8.48 16.88 10.92
N ALA A 529 8.33 15.99 9.93
CA ALA A 529 7.96 14.59 10.14
C ALA A 529 9.04 13.85 10.94
N GLU A 530 10.32 14.00 10.59
CA GLU A 530 11.46 13.43 11.32
C GLU A 530 11.45 13.91 12.78
N ARG A 531 11.31 15.21 13.03
CA ARG A 531 11.22 15.78 14.38
C ARG A 531 10.04 15.23 15.18
N LEU A 532 8.86 15.12 14.56
CA LEU A 532 7.66 14.61 15.24
C LEU A 532 7.73 13.11 15.50
N MET A 533 8.35 12.33 14.61
CA MET A 533 8.58 10.90 14.85
C MET A 533 9.57 10.66 15.99
N VAL A 534 10.65 11.45 16.09
CA VAL A 534 11.54 11.42 17.27
C VAL A 534 10.76 11.75 18.55
N SER A 535 9.85 12.73 18.50
CA SER A 535 8.99 13.06 19.65
C SER A 535 8.06 11.90 20.03
N GLN A 536 7.49 11.17 19.06
CA GLN A 536 6.66 10.00 19.30
C GLN A 536 7.47 8.83 19.88
N LEU A 537 8.69 8.62 19.37
CA LEU A 537 9.62 7.61 19.88
C LEU A 537 10.04 7.91 21.33
N SER A 538 10.30 9.19 21.65
CA SER A 538 10.58 9.63 23.02
C SER A 538 9.45 9.28 23.99
N ASP A 539 8.20 9.54 23.61
CA ASP A 539 7.02 9.17 24.40
C ASP A 539 6.88 7.64 24.55
N ALA A 540 7.10 6.88 23.47
CA ALA A 540 7.04 5.41 23.50
C ALA A 540 8.08 4.79 24.46
N VAL A 541 9.32 5.28 24.43
CA VAL A 541 10.40 4.82 25.31
C VAL A 541 10.10 5.19 26.77
N ALA A 542 9.62 6.41 27.04
CA ALA A 542 9.22 6.84 28.38
C ALA A 542 8.05 6.02 28.93
N LYS A 543 7.08 5.64 28.09
CA LYS A 543 5.99 4.75 28.46
C LYS A 543 6.48 3.34 28.77
N THR A 544 7.45 2.83 28.01
CA THR A 544 8.03 1.50 28.26
C THR A 544 8.64 1.41 29.67
N SER A 545 9.40 2.42 30.10
CA SER A 545 9.96 2.47 31.45
C SER A 545 8.87 2.65 32.53
N THR A 546 7.86 3.48 32.26
CA THR A 546 6.73 3.70 33.17
C THR A 546 5.90 2.44 33.36
N HIS A 547 5.56 1.72 32.28
CA HIS A 547 4.82 0.47 32.35
C HIS A 547 5.59 -0.60 33.11
N TYR A 548 6.91 -0.68 32.94
CA TYR A 548 7.73 -1.59 33.74
C TYR A 548 7.66 -1.29 35.26
N GLN A 549 7.75 -0.01 35.65
CA GLN A 549 7.58 0.38 37.05
C GLN A 549 6.17 0.06 37.60
N LEU A 550 5.14 0.21 36.77
CA LEU A 550 3.77 -0.16 37.12
C LEU A 550 3.60 -1.67 37.29
N VAL A 551 4.27 -2.49 36.47
CA VAL A 551 4.30 -3.95 36.66
C VAL A 551 4.86 -4.29 38.03
N GLN A 552 6.00 -3.70 38.42
CA GLN A 552 6.61 -3.93 39.73
C GLN A 552 5.70 -3.46 40.88
N THR A 553 5.14 -2.25 40.77
CA THR A 553 4.28 -1.67 41.81
C THR A 553 2.99 -2.48 42.00
N ASN A 554 2.35 -2.90 40.89
CA ASN A 554 1.14 -3.71 40.96
C ASN A 554 1.42 -5.14 41.45
N ALA A 555 2.61 -5.69 41.16
CA ALA A 555 3.03 -6.97 41.73
C ALA A 555 3.14 -6.91 43.26
N GLN A 556 3.80 -5.88 43.80
CA GLN A 556 3.86 -5.65 45.26
C GLN A 556 2.48 -5.41 45.88
N ARG A 557 1.61 -4.68 45.16
CA ARG A 557 0.21 -4.47 45.57
C ARG A 557 -0.57 -5.78 45.64
N TRP A 558 -0.38 -6.66 44.67
CA TRP A 558 -1.04 -7.97 44.65
C TRP A 558 -0.55 -8.86 45.80
N GLN A 559 0.77 -8.94 46.01
CA GLN A 559 1.37 -9.68 47.13
C GLN A 559 0.85 -9.16 48.50
N SER A 560 0.78 -7.84 48.65
CA SER A 560 0.26 -7.21 49.88
C SER A 560 -1.23 -7.50 50.10
N ALA A 561 -2.04 -7.45 49.03
CA ALA A 561 -3.46 -7.76 49.09
C ALA A 561 -3.70 -9.25 49.38
N GLU A 562 -2.83 -10.14 48.94
CA GLU A 562 -2.89 -11.56 49.28
C GLU A 562 -2.61 -11.81 50.76
N ALA A 563 -1.55 -11.22 51.31
CA ALA A 563 -1.24 -11.28 52.73
C ALA A 563 -2.39 -10.68 53.59
N GLU A 564 -3.04 -9.62 53.11
CA GLU A 564 -4.23 -9.05 53.75
C GLU A 564 -5.37 -10.09 53.80
N VAL A 565 -5.70 -10.72 52.67
CA VAL A 565 -6.77 -11.72 52.60
C VAL A 565 -6.50 -12.89 53.54
N GLU A 566 -5.26 -13.39 53.59
CA GLU A 566 -4.88 -14.49 54.48
C GLU A 566 -5.08 -14.11 55.96
N ALA A 567 -4.59 -12.94 56.37
CA ALA A 567 -4.74 -12.45 57.73
C ALA A 567 -6.22 -12.23 58.11
N ARG A 568 -7.02 -11.63 57.23
CA ARG A 568 -8.45 -11.39 57.47
C ARG A 568 -9.25 -12.67 57.52
N LEU A 569 -8.92 -13.65 56.69
CA LEU A 569 -9.56 -14.95 56.69
C LEU A 569 -9.26 -15.70 58.00
N ALA A 570 -8.03 -15.64 58.51
CA ALA A 570 -7.67 -16.21 59.80
C ALA A 570 -8.43 -15.54 60.97
N GLU A 571 -8.57 -14.21 60.98
CA GLU A 571 -9.36 -13.48 61.98
C GLU A 571 -10.85 -13.85 61.94
N PHE A 572 -11.41 -14.04 60.74
CA PHE A 572 -12.81 -14.42 60.54
C PHE A 572 -13.10 -15.84 61.03
N ILE A 573 -12.23 -16.81 60.72
CA ILE A 573 -12.32 -18.17 61.26
C ILE A 573 -12.24 -18.14 62.80
N GLY A 574 -11.43 -17.24 63.36
CA GLY A 574 -11.34 -17.00 64.80
C GLY A 574 -12.50 -16.19 65.41
N GLY A 575 -13.49 -15.78 64.62
CA GLY A 575 -14.67 -15.01 65.07
C GLY A 575 -14.37 -13.56 65.49
N ARG A 576 -13.23 -13.00 65.08
CA ARG A 576 -12.77 -11.66 65.51
C ARG A 576 -13.06 -10.54 64.51
N SER A 577 -13.41 -10.87 63.28
CA SER A 577 -13.66 -9.91 62.20
C SER A 577 -15.00 -10.21 61.53
N PRO A 578 -15.78 -9.19 61.11
CA PRO A 578 -17.03 -9.40 60.38
C PRO A 578 -16.79 -9.87 58.95
N VAL A 579 -17.77 -10.59 58.38
CA VAL A 579 -17.68 -11.21 57.03
C VAL A 579 -17.39 -10.19 55.91
N ASN A 580 -17.90 -8.96 56.05
CA ASN A 580 -17.74 -7.92 55.04
C ASN A 580 -16.28 -7.51 54.83
N VAL A 581 -15.44 -7.53 55.86
CA VAL A 581 -14.02 -7.16 55.77
C VAL A 581 -13.26 -8.18 54.93
N VAL A 582 -13.55 -9.47 55.11
CA VAL A 582 -12.97 -10.54 54.29
C VAL A 582 -13.40 -10.40 52.83
N LEU A 583 -14.70 -10.22 52.58
CA LEU A 583 -15.24 -10.05 51.23
C LEU A 583 -14.63 -8.84 50.51
N GLN A 584 -14.47 -7.71 51.20
CA GLN A 584 -13.80 -6.53 50.65
C GLN A 584 -12.30 -6.78 50.37
N SER A 585 -11.60 -7.50 51.25
CA SER A 585 -10.19 -7.86 51.01
C SER A 585 -10.04 -8.77 49.79
N GLN A 586 -10.94 -9.74 49.60
CA GLN A 586 -10.96 -10.62 48.42
C GLN A 586 -11.21 -9.82 47.14
N GLN A 587 -12.11 -8.84 47.17
CA GLN A 587 -12.32 -7.93 46.06
C GLN A 587 -11.06 -7.11 45.75
N ARG A 588 -10.40 -6.55 46.78
CA ARG A 588 -9.13 -5.81 46.60
C ARG A 588 -8.03 -6.68 46.00
N LYS A 589 -7.91 -7.94 46.41
CA LYS A 589 -6.97 -8.92 45.82
C LYS A 589 -7.27 -9.14 44.34
N ALA A 590 -8.54 -9.39 44.00
CA ALA A 590 -8.97 -9.56 42.62
C ALA A 590 -8.67 -8.33 41.75
N ASP A 591 -8.98 -7.13 42.24
CA ASP A 591 -8.72 -5.88 41.53
C ASP A 591 -7.18 -5.63 41.37
N ALA A 592 -6.36 -6.04 42.35
CA ALA A 592 -4.90 -5.92 42.29
C ALA A 592 -4.26 -6.92 41.30
N GLU A 593 -4.73 -8.16 41.28
CA GLU A 593 -4.30 -9.20 40.35
C GLU A 593 -4.59 -8.78 38.89
N LEU A 594 -5.80 -8.29 38.61
CA LEU A 594 -6.16 -7.80 37.29
C LEU A 594 -5.28 -6.60 36.87
N ALA A 595 -5.03 -5.65 37.78
CA ALA A 595 -4.19 -4.49 37.51
C ALA A 595 -2.74 -4.88 37.17
N TYR A 596 -2.21 -5.95 37.77
CA TYR A 596 -0.90 -6.50 37.44
C TYR A 596 -0.86 -7.03 35.99
N TYR A 597 -1.80 -7.90 35.60
CA TYR A 597 -1.84 -8.43 34.24
C TYR A 597 -2.10 -7.37 33.17
N GLN A 598 -2.90 -6.35 33.48
CA GLN A 598 -3.07 -5.18 32.62
C GLN A 598 -1.74 -4.43 32.44
N ALA A 599 -1.02 -4.12 33.53
CA ALA A 599 0.28 -3.45 33.43
C ALA A 599 1.31 -4.29 32.64
N LEU A 600 1.30 -5.61 32.81
CA LEU A 600 2.21 -6.53 32.12
C LEU A 600 1.92 -6.61 30.62
N SER A 601 0.65 -6.65 30.24
CA SER A 601 0.21 -6.60 28.84
C SER A 601 0.58 -5.26 28.19
N GLU A 602 0.29 -4.13 28.86
CA GLU A 602 0.66 -2.80 28.36
C GLU A 602 2.18 -2.61 28.23
N TYR A 603 2.98 -3.21 29.12
CA TYR A 603 4.43 -3.23 28.99
C TYR A 603 4.88 -3.92 27.69
N ASN A 604 4.35 -5.11 27.38
CA ASN A 604 4.70 -5.84 26.17
C ASN A 604 4.23 -5.12 24.89
N LYS A 605 3.01 -4.55 24.90
CA LYS A 605 2.53 -3.69 23.82
C LYS A 605 3.43 -2.47 23.60
N SER A 606 3.96 -1.87 24.68
CA SER A 606 4.85 -0.70 24.57
C SER A 606 6.21 -1.04 23.96
N ILE A 607 6.77 -2.22 24.26
CA ILE A 607 7.98 -2.75 23.61
C ILE A 607 7.73 -2.89 22.10
N ASN A 608 6.62 -3.53 21.73
CA ASN A 608 6.25 -3.69 20.33
C ASN A 608 6.10 -2.33 19.63
N TYR A 609 5.48 -1.35 20.31
CA TYR A 609 5.28 -0.02 19.75
C TYR A 609 6.60 0.71 19.47
N VAL A 610 7.64 0.50 20.27
CA VAL A 610 9.00 0.99 19.96
C VAL A 610 9.54 0.33 18.69
N ASP A 611 9.42 -1.00 18.56
CA ASP A 611 9.84 -1.75 17.37
C ASP A 611 9.09 -1.33 16.10
N TYR A 612 7.80 -1.01 16.24
CA TYR A 612 6.94 -0.47 15.19
C TYR A 612 7.45 0.90 14.70
N LEU A 613 7.76 1.82 15.61
CA LEU A 613 8.23 3.17 15.27
C LEU A 613 9.61 3.16 14.61
N LYS A 614 10.57 2.38 15.12
CA LYS A 614 11.90 2.28 14.48
C LYS A 614 11.88 1.53 13.13
N GLY A 615 10.82 0.79 12.84
CA GLY A 615 10.66 0.06 11.58
C GLY A 615 11.33 -1.31 11.53
N THR A 616 11.68 -1.90 12.68
CA THR A 616 12.29 -3.25 12.73
C THR A 616 11.29 -4.34 13.10
N MET A 617 10.02 -4.00 13.32
CA MET A 617 8.99 -4.94 13.77
C MET A 617 8.89 -6.19 12.87
N LEU A 618 8.81 -6.01 11.55
CA LEU A 618 8.73 -7.14 10.61
C LEU A 618 9.98 -8.02 10.67
N ALA A 619 11.16 -7.41 10.72
CA ALA A 619 12.44 -8.11 10.83
C ALA A 619 12.53 -8.93 12.13
N ASN A 620 12.12 -8.34 13.26
CA ASN A 620 12.12 -9.02 14.56
C ASN A 620 11.14 -10.20 14.62
N SER A 621 10.05 -10.14 13.86
CA SER A 621 9.10 -11.24 13.69
C SER A 621 9.49 -12.23 12.57
N ASN A 622 10.67 -12.09 11.96
CA ASN A 622 11.11 -12.88 10.79
C ASN A 622 10.13 -12.84 9.60
N ILE A 623 9.40 -11.74 9.45
CA ILE A 623 8.49 -11.53 8.33
C ILE A 623 9.24 -10.78 7.24
N THR A 624 9.36 -11.41 6.07
CA THR A 624 9.97 -10.79 4.90
C THR A 624 8.95 -10.60 3.78
N LEU A 625 9.04 -9.46 3.10
CA LEU A 625 8.16 -9.15 1.99
C LEU A 625 8.87 -9.49 0.69
N HIS A 626 8.24 -10.36 -0.09
CA HIS A 626 8.74 -10.77 -1.39
C HIS A 626 7.63 -10.70 -2.43
N GLU A 627 8.06 -10.55 -3.67
CA GLU A 627 7.18 -10.72 -4.81
C GLU A 627 6.68 -12.18 -4.83
N GLY A 628 5.35 -12.36 -4.97
CA GLY A 628 4.74 -13.70 -4.98
C GLY A 628 5.18 -14.54 -6.18
N THR A 629 4.87 -15.84 -6.17
CA THR A 629 5.23 -16.72 -7.28
C THR A 629 4.44 -16.34 -8.54
N TRP A 630 5.11 -15.75 -9.52
CA TRP A 630 4.48 -15.48 -10.81
C TRP A 630 4.27 -16.75 -11.62
N HIS A 631 3.39 -16.69 -12.62
CA HIS A 631 3.32 -17.73 -13.63
C HIS A 631 4.71 -17.99 -14.24
N LYS A 632 5.07 -19.25 -14.48
CA LYS A 632 6.39 -19.66 -15.00
C LYS A 632 6.86 -18.80 -16.19
N LYS A 633 5.93 -18.43 -17.09
CA LYS A 633 6.21 -17.56 -18.23
C LYS A 633 6.80 -16.20 -17.84
N ALA A 634 6.32 -15.57 -16.76
CA ALA A 634 6.81 -14.26 -16.35
C ALA A 634 8.29 -14.31 -15.93
N TYR A 635 8.73 -15.37 -15.25
CA TYR A 635 10.15 -15.56 -14.92
C TYR A 635 11.00 -15.79 -16.17
N TRP A 636 10.47 -16.49 -17.16
CA TRP A 636 11.14 -16.71 -18.44
C TRP A 636 11.28 -15.39 -19.21
N ASP A 637 10.21 -14.61 -19.30
CA ASP A 637 10.18 -13.29 -19.93
C ASP A 637 11.12 -12.31 -19.18
N ALA A 638 11.14 -12.36 -17.85
CA ALA A 638 12.04 -11.54 -17.03
C ALA A 638 13.51 -11.91 -17.26
N LEU A 639 13.83 -13.20 -17.36
CA LEU A 639 15.16 -13.71 -17.67
C LEU A 639 15.57 -13.39 -19.11
N GLU A 640 14.65 -13.46 -20.06
CA GLU A 640 14.87 -13.00 -21.44
C GLU A 640 15.18 -11.51 -21.46
N ARG A 641 14.37 -10.67 -20.80
CA ARG A 641 14.67 -9.23 -20.65
C ARG A 641 15.98 -8.98 -19.92
N ALA A 642 16.34 -9.78 -18.93
CA ALA A 642 17.64 -9.67 -18.26
C ALA A 642 18.79 -10.01 -19.21
N ARG A 643 18.64 -11.04 -20.06
CA ARG A 643 19.57 -11.38 -21.14
C ARG A 643 19.65 -10.29 -22.19
N GLU A 644 18.54 -9.68 -22.59
CA GLU A 644 18.52 -8.54 -23.50
C GLU A 644 19.26 -7.34 -22.90
N ARG A 645 19.02 -7.03 -21.62
CA ARG A 645 19.71 -5.95 -20.90
C ARG A 645 21.21 -6.23 -20.75
N SER A 646 21.60 -7.48 -20.52
CA SER A 646 23.01 -7.87 -20.39
C SER A 646 23.74 -7.91 -21.74
N ALA A 647 23.04 -8.31 -22.80
CA ALA A 647 23.52 -8.23 -24.19
C ALA A 647 23.56 -6.79 -24.71
N GLY A 648 22.81 -5.87 -24.10
CA GLY A 648 22.81 -4.46 -24.41
C GLY A 648 24.18 -3.81 -24.14
N LYS A 649 24.68 -3.03 -25.10
CA LYS A 649 25.90 -2.23 -24.89
C LYS A 649 25.62 -1.10 -23.89
N LYS A 650 26.29 -1.15 -22.73
CA LYS A 650 26.28 -0.05 -21.76
C LYS A 650 27.08 1.13 -22.33
N VAL A 651 26.41 2.25 -22.61
CA VAL A 651 27.08 3.51 -22.94
C VAL A 651 27.39 4.22 -21.62
N GLN A 652 28.66 4.23 -21.21
CA GLN A 652 29.11 4.83 -19.95
C GLN A 652 29.13 6.36 -20.01
N TYR A 653 28.59 7.01 -18.97
CA TYR A 653 28.75 8.40 -18.52
C TYR A 653 28.56 9.57 -19.52
N GLY A 654 27.73 10.54 -19.12
CA GLY A 654 27.49 11.81 -19.83
C GLY A 654 26.25 11.81 -20.73
N VAL A 655 25.89 10.66 -21.29
CA VAL A 655 24.66 10.46 -22.10
C VAL A 655 23.53 9.84 -21.26
N SER A 656 23.83 8.96 -20.30
CA SER A 656 22.87 8.33 -19.38
C SER A 656 22.57 9.23 -18.17
N ARG A 657 21.79 10.26 -18.41
CA ARG A 657 21.08 11.00 -17.36
C ARG A 657 19.66 10.39 -17.24
N PRO A 658 19.02 10.33 -16.06
CA PRO A 658 19.30 11.04 -14.79
C PRO A 658 20.42 10.46 -13.91
N GLY A 659 20.86 11.23 -12.90
CA GLY A 659 21.84 10.80 -11.89
C GLY A 659 21.29 9.73 -10.94
N VAL A 660 22.03 9.38 -9.89
CA VAL A 660 21.64 8.32 -8.93
C VAL A 660 20.28 8.65 -8.29
N VAL A 661 19.28 7.82 -8.58
CA VAL A 661 17.91 7.93 -8.02
C VAL A 661 17.74 7.01 -6.81
N ARG A 662 18.32 5.80 -6.86
CA ARG A 662 18.28 4.77 -5.81
C ARG A 662 19.70 4.45 -5.36
N ARG A 663 19.89 4.13 -4.07
CA ARG A 663 21.20 3.77 -3.48
C ARG A 663 21.45 2.26 -3.34
N GLY A 664 20.48 1.43 -3.71
CA GLY A 664 20.57 -0.03 -3.57
C GLY A 664 19.39 -0.57 -2.76
N PRO A 665 19.43 -1.88 -2.42
CA PRO A 665 18.49 -2.47 -1.46
C PRO A 665 18.65 -1.83 -0.07
N LEU A 666 17.62 -1.98 0.76
CA LEU A 666 17.65 -1.54 2.15
C LEU A 666 18.72 -2.35 2.91
N GLY A 667 19.58 -1.66 3.69
CA GLY A 667 20.54 -2.33 4.56
C GLY A 667 19.93 -2.80 5.88
N ASP A 668 20.67 -3.64 6.60
CA ASP A 668 20.31 -4.10 7.95
C ASP A 668 20.23 -2.93 8.96
N ALA A 669 19.64 -3.18 10.12
CA ALA A 669 19.58 -2.19 11.19
C ALA A 669 20.96 -1.67 11.62
N ASP A 670 21.99 -2.51 11.59
CA ASP A 670 23.38 -2.11 11.85
C ASP A 670 23.93 -1.17 10.76
N ALA A 671 23.46 -1.31 9.51
CA ALA A 671 23.83 -0.41 8.42
C ALA A 671 23.26 1.00 8.62
N ALA A 672 22.18 1.16 9.39
CA ALA A 672 21.61 2.48 9.71
C ALA A 672 22.61 3.36 10.48
N LEU A 673 23.39 2.78 11.39
CA LEU A 673 24.43 3.48 12.15
C LEU A 673 25.54 4.03 11.25
N HIS A 674 25.94 3.25 10.23
CA HIS A 674 26.93 3.70 9.24
C HIS A 674 26.40 4.84 8.36
N HIS A 675 25.11 4.81 8.02
CA HIS A 675 24.48 5.88 7.24
C HIS A 675 24.28 7.17 8.04
N ALA A 676 24.07 7.09 9.36
CA ALA A 676 24.03 8.25 10.25
C ALA A 676 25.39 8.97 10.30
N GLY A 677 26.50 8.24 10.35
CA GLY A 677 27.85 8.83 10.30
C GLY A 677 28.18 9.50 8.96
N ASP A 678 27.60 9.05 7.86
CA ASP A 678 27.80 9.63 6.52
C ASP A 678 27.04 10.96 6.34
N LEU A 679 25.95 11.18 7.10
CA LEU A 679 25.18 12.42 7.13
C LEU A 679 25.92 13.57 7.82
N ASP A 680 26.80 13.28 8.78
CA ASP A 680 27.68 14.28 9.44
C ASP A 680 28.78 14.83 8.50
N SER A 681 29.00 14.19 7.35
CA SER A 681 30.00 14.60 6.36
C SER A 681 29.49 15.63 5.33
N VAL A 682 28.19 15.99 5.36
CA VAL A 682 27.57 16.91 4.40
C VAL A 682 27.06 18.17 5.10
N ASP A 683 27.89 19.22 5.07
CA ASP A 683 27.60 20.63 5.39
C ASP A 683 27.03 20.93 6.81
N GLY A 684 27.94 21.25 7.73
CA GLY A 684 27.77 22.45 8.57
C GLY A 684 27.14 22.31 9.95
N LEU A 685 27.23 21.17 10.64
CA LEU A 685 27.12 21.15 12.11
C LEU A 685 28.51 21.30 12.75
N PRO A 686 28.65 22.05 13.87
CA PRO A 686 29.93 22.19 14.55
C PRO A 686 30.40 20.82 15.07
N PRO A 687 31.68 20.46 14.88
CA PRO A 687 32.25 19.26 15.45
C PRO A 687 32.49 19.53 16.93
N ASN A 688 31.58 19.07 17.79
CA ASN A 688 31.82 18.79 19.21
C ASN A 688 30.50 18.33 19.84
N PHE A 689 30.20 17.05 19.71
CA PHE A 689 29.62 16.35 20.85
C PHE A 689 30.79 15.61 21.51
N PRO A 690 31.16 15.91 22.76
CA PRO A 690 32.01 14.99 23.52
C PRO A 690 31.23 13.67 23.56
N GLY A 691 31.75 12.58 23.01
CA GLY A 691 32.89 11.90 23.57
C GLY A 691 32.41 11.19 24.83
N GLU A 692 32.03 9.91 24.67
CA GLU A 692 31.78 8.94 25.73
C GLU A 692 31.11 9.53 26.99
N TYR A 693 29.77 9.57 26.99
CA TYR A 693 29.09 9.17 28.21
C TYR A 693 29.09 7.65 28.23
N GLU A 694 30.22 7.07 28.63
CA GLU A 694 30.11 5.92 29.55
C GLU A 694 29.30 6.46 30.73
N GLY A 695 27.98 6.36 30.63
CA GLY A 695 27.15 6.27 31.80
C GLY A 695 27.68 5.03 32.50
N GLU A 696 28.60 5.24 33.44
CA GLU A 696 29.00 4.27 34.43
C GLU A 696 27.69 3.65 34.89
N VAL A 697 27.41 2.43 34.41
CA VAL A 697 26.40 1.59 35.00
C VAL A 697 26.97 1.38 36.38
N ILE A 698 26.52 2.20 37.32
CA ILE A 698 26.68 1.94 38.73
C ILE A 698 25.98 0.60 38.90
N LEU A 699 26.79 -0.46 38.83
CA LEU A 699 26.50 -1.78 39.31
C LEU A 699 26.37 -1.56 40.82
N ASP A 700 25.18 -1.11 41.21
CA ASP A 700 24.80 -0.98 42.59
C ASP A 700 24.98 -2.37 43.17
N GLY A 701 25.99 -2.50 44.04
CA GLY A 701 26.28 -3.76 44.72
C GLY A 701 25.04 -4.27 45.46
N PRO A 702 25.03 -5.55 45.84
CA PRO A 702 23.91 -6.15 46.55
C PRO A 702 23.69 -5.39 47.86
N GLY A 703 22.72 -4.48 47.89
CA GLY A 703 22.46 -3.60 49.04
C GLY A 703 22.14 -2.13 48.74
N SER A 704 22.01 -1.68 47.49
CA SER A 704 21.58 -0.31 47.23
C SER A 704 20.08 -0.09 47.47
N TYR A 705 19.81 0.59 48.59
CA TYR A 705 18.52 1.20 48.90
C TYR A 705 18.17 2.22 47.83
N GLY A 706 17.43 1.77 46.82
CA GLY A 706 16.84 2.64 45.80
C GLY A 706 16.00 3.72 46.48
N HIS A 707 16.45 4.97 46.33
CA HIS A 707 15.75 6.15 46.80
C HIS A 707 14.30 6.10 46.30
N ASP A 708 13.33 5.98 47.21
CA ASP A 708 11.93 6.22 46.91
C ASP A 708 11.82 7.67 46.40
N PRO A 709 11.52 7.90 45.10
CA PRO A 709 11.45 9.26 44.56
C PRO A 709 10.33 10.08 45.22
N MET A 710 9.42 9.43 45.96
CA MET A 710 8.32 10.06 46.71
C MET A 710 8.56 10.10 48.22
N GLY A 711 9.69 9.57 48.72
CA GLY A 711 10.12 9.72 50.10
C GLY A 711 9.17 9.16 51.18
N ALA A 712 8.37 8.13 50.86
CA ALA A 712 7.37 7.57 51.78
C ALA A 712 7.97 6.67 52.87
N GLY A 713 9.26 6.31 52.78
CA GLY A 713 9.93 5.48 53.79
C GLY A 713 9.36 4.05 53.89
N ILE A 714 8.64 3.61 52.85
CA ILE A 714 8.15 2.24 52.70
C ILE A 714 9.24 1.46 51.96
N GLU A 715 9.67 0.33 52.51
CA GLU A 715 10.61 -0.58 51.86
C GLU A 715 9.97 -1.14 50.57
N ILE A 716 10.26 -0.51 49.43
CA ILE A 716 9.96 -1.08 48.11
C ILE A 716 11.05 -2.12 47.87
N THR A 717 10.77 -3.37 48.24
CA THR A 717 11.69 -4.48 47.99
C THR A 717 11.92 -4.61 46.49
N ARG A 718 13.17 -4.40 46.05
CA ARG A 718 13.63 -4.60 44.65
C ARG A 718 13.98 -6.05 44.34
N ASP A 719 13.89 -6.95 45.32
CA ASP A 719 14.12 -8.38 45.16
C ASP A 719 13.16 -8.97 44.11
N PRO A 720 13.53 -10.07 43.42
CA PRO A 720 12.60 -10.80 42.57
C PRO A 720 11.35 -11.13 43.38
N ILE A 721 10.25 -10.48 42.99
CA ILE A 721 8.95 -10.67 43.63
C ILE A 721 8.54 -12.10 43.29
N ASP A 722 8.44 -12.95 44.31
CA ASP A 722 7.78 -14.26 44.17
C ASP A 722 6.34 -13.98 43.76
N ILE A 723 6.06 -14.15 42.46
CA ILE A 723 4.73 -14.06 41.92
C ILE A 723 3.95 -15.22 42.55
N PRO A 724 2.81 -14.98 43.22
CA PRO A 724 1.97 -16.06 43.72
C PRO A 724 1.68 -17.03 42.58
N ASN A 725 1.98 -18.33 42.75
CA ASN A 725 1.91 -19.37 41.71
C ASN A 725 0.74 -19.16 40.74
N SER A 726 0.98 -18.44 39.64
CA SER A 726 -0.03 -18.18 38.63
C SER A 726 -0.05 -19.36 37.69
N VAL A 727 -1.16 -20.09 37.68
CA VAL A 727 -1.37 -21.18 36.72
C VAL A 727 -1.33 -20.58 35.30
N PRO A 728 -0.54 -21.14 34.36
CA PRO A 728 -0.50 -20.68 32.97
C PRO A 728 -1.86 -20.91 32.29
N LEU A 729 -2.20 -20.14 31.24
CA LEU A 729 -3.53 -20.22 30.59
C LEU A 729 -3.84 -21.62 30.03
N SER A 730 -2.82 -22.35 29.58
CA SER A 730 -2.93 -23.72 29.07
C SER A 730 -3.44 -24.71 30.11
N GLU A 731 -3.26 -24.42 31.40
CA GLU A 731 -3.64 -25.32 32.50
C GLU A 731 -5.06 -25.05 33.06
N PHE A 732 -5.83 -24.11 32.48
CA PHE A 732 -7.17 -23.74 32.96
C PHE A 732 -8.30 -24.75 32.65
N GLY A 733 -7.97 -25.99 32.29
CA GLY A 733 -8.94 -27.02 31.87
C GLY A 733 -9.37 -26.84 30.41
N ASP A 734 -9.87 -27.92 29.80
CA ASP A 734 -10.14 -27.98 28.35
C ASP A 734 -11.63 -27.81 28.04
N THR A 735 -12.47 -27.77 29.07
CA THR A 735 -13.91 -27.53 28.92
C THR A 735 -14.37 -26.28 29.66
N PRO A 736 -15.42 -25.58 29.17
CA PRO A 736 -16.00 -24.43 29.87
C PRO A 736 -16.47 -24.78 31.28
N SER A 737 -16.91 -26.04 31.49
CA SER A 737 -17.35 -26.54 32.79
C SER A 737 -16.19 -26.68 33.78
N GLU A 738 -15.01 -27.12 33.33
CA GLU A 738 -13.80 -27.19 34.15
C GLU A 738 -13.28 -25.80 34.52
N LEU A 739 -13.25 -24.88 33.56
CA LEU A 739 -12.83 -23.49 33.79
C LEU A 739 -13.73 -22.80 34.83
N MET A 740 -15.04 -23.04 34.79
CA MET A 740 -15.99 -22.48 35.75
C MET A 740 -16.07 -23.24 37.08
N SER A 741 -15.45 -24.41 37.19
CA SER A 741 -15.45 -25.18 38.43
C SER A 741 -14.54 -24.53 39.48
N PRO A 742 -14.82 -24.69 40.79
CA PRO A 742 -13.86 -24.30 41.81
C PRO A 742 -12.59 -25.16 41.66
N GLN A 743 -11.55 -24.57 41.07
CA GLN A 743 -10.22 -25.18 41.10
C GLN A 743 -9.85 -25.43 42.56
N ASN A 744 -9.45 -26.66 42.84
CA ASN A 744 -9.18 -27.13 44.20
C ASN A 744 -7.80 -26.60 44.63
N THR A 745 -7.68 -25.30 44.90
CA THR A 745 -6.52 -24.76 45.60
C THR A 745 -6.61 -25.25 47.04
N SER A 746 -6.11 -26.45 47.27
CA SER A 746 -5.81 -26.91 48.62
C SER A 746 -4.89 -25.86 49.27
N PRO A 747 -5.10 -25.46 50.54
CA PRO A 747 -4.11 -24.67 51.24
C PRO A 747 -2.85 -25.53 51.33
N GLN A 748 -1.87 -25.28 50.46
CA GLN A 748 -0.55 -25.87 50.61
C GLN A 748 0.03 -25.32 51.90
N GLY A 749 0.39 -26.23 52.82
CA GLY A 749 1.19 -25.87 53.98
C GLY A 749 2.51 -25.21 53.57
N PRO A 750 3.24 -24.63 54.54
CA PRO A 750 4.46 -23.86 54.24
C PRO A 750 5.42 -24.70 53.39
N PRO A 751 6.10 -24.09 52.40
CA PRO A 751 6.93 -24.83 51.46
C PRO A 751 8.05 -25.55 52.21
N ALA A 752 8.22 -26.84 51.92
CA ALA A 752 9.40 -27.58 52.32
C ALA A 752 10.60 -27.00 51.59
N TYR A 753 11.60 -26.58 52.37
CA TYR A 753 12.89 -26.11 51.88
C TYR A 753 13.62 -27.25 51.16
N GLU A 754 13.60 -27.27 49.82
CA GLU A 754 14.50 -28.13 49.04
C GLU A 754 15.86 -27.42 48.88
N PRO A 755 16.98 -28.09 49.20
CA PRO A 755 18.29 -27.51 49.00
C PRO A 755 18.60 -27.38 47.49
N ARG A 756 19.00 -26.17 47.10
CA ARG A 756 19.48 -25.78 45.77
C ARG A 756 20.42 -26.85 45.17
N ARG A 757 20.01 -27.47 44.06
CA ARG A 757 20.95 -28.22 43.19
C ARG A 757 21.80 -27.22 42.42
N SER A 758 23.11 -27.28 42.61
CA SER A 758 24.09 -26.52 41.84
C SER A 758 24.12 -26.99 40.39
N VAL A 759 23.99 -26.04 39.46
CA VAL A 759 24.28 -26.24 38.04
C VAL A 759 25.79 -26.47 37.87
N PRO A 760 26.26 -27.52 37.16
CA PRO A 760 27.68 -27.70 36.91
C PRO A 760 28.19 -26.68 35.87
N LEU A 761 29.37 -26.11 36.11
CA LEU A 761 30.12 -25.33 35.11
C LEU A 761 30.40 -26.18 33.85
N PRO A 762 30.43 -25.56 32.65
CA PRO A 762 30.98 -26.21 31.47
C PRO A 762 32.51 -26.26 31.55
N THR A 763 33.08 -27.44 31.32
CA THR A 763 34.53 -27.67 31.18
C THR A 763 35.03 -27.27 29.78
N PRO A 764 36.28 -26.80 29.64
CA PRO A 764 36.86 -26.41 28.37
C PRO A 764 37.46 -27.63 27.63
N ASP A 765 36.83 -28.03 26.53
CA ASP A 765 37.37 -28.88 25.44
C ASP A 765 36.51 -28.56 24.19
N SER A 766 36.72 -27.47 23.44
CA SER A 766 37.68 -27.25 22.33
C SER A 766 37.90 -28.50 21.45
N LEU A 767 37.75 -28.55 20.12
CA LEU A 767 37.48 -27.67 18.96
C LEU A 767 37.31 -28.66 17.77
N PRO A 768 36.63 -28.35 16.65
CA PRO A 768 36.91 -29.03 15.39
C PRO A 768 38.05 -28.32 14.63
N ASP A 769 39.15 -29.06 14.46
CA ASP A 769 40.24 -28.80 13.53
C ASP A 769 39.73 -28.79 12.08
N SER A 770 39.98 -27.69 11.35
CA SER A 770 40.73 -27.69 10.08
C SER A 770 40.60 -26.34 9.36
N MET A 771 41.71 -25.63 9.29
CA MET A 771 42.00 -24.60 8.29
C MET A 771 42.79 -25.22 7.14
N ASP A 772 42.78 -24.50 6.01
CA ASP A 772 43.45 -24.71 4.72
C ASP A 772 42.57 -25.45 3.68
N ASP A 773 42.24 -24.91 2.50
CA ASP A 773 43.04 -24.03 1.65
C ASP A 773 42.20 -23.13 0.71
N LEU A 774 42.81 -22.00 0.36
CA LEU A 774 42.41 -20.97 -0.59
C LEU A 774 42.31 -21.50 -2.04
N ALA A 775 41.28 -21.09 -2.79
CA ALA A 775 41.22 -21.19 -4.25
C ALA A 775 40.56 -19.94 -4.89
N PRO A 776 40.98 -19.53 -6.11
CA PRO A 776 40.92 -18.16 -6.62
C PRO A 776 39.56 -17.76 -7.23
N PRO A 777 39.31 -16.48 -7.54
CA PRO A 777 38.01 -16.02 -8.02
C PRO A 777 37.81 -16.42 -9.49
N SER A 778 37.03 -17.45 -9.74
CA SER A 778 36.44 -17.72 -11.05
C SER A 778 34.93 -17.50 -10.98
N GLY A 779 34.46 -16.41 -11.58
CA GLY A 779 33.04 -16.19 -11.81
C GLY A 779 32.50 -17.23 -12.78
N SER A 780 31.92 -18.31 -12.26
CA SER A 780 31.03 -19.20 -13.00
C SER A 780 29.60 -18.87 -12.63
N VAL A 781 28.83 -18.36 -13.59
CA VAL A 781 27.38 -18.23 -13.47
C VAL A 781 26.80 -19.63 -13.38
N THR A 782 26.31 -19.99 -12.19
CA THR A 782 25.53 -21.22 -12.00
C THR A 782 24.19 -21.05 -12.75
N PRO A 783 23.69 -22.10 -13.45
CA PRO A 783 22.34 -22.07 -13.98
C PRO A 783 21.35 -22.00 -12.81
N ILE A 784 20.52 -20.96 -12.79
CA ILE A 784 19.47 -20.78 -11.78
C ILE A 784 18.49 -21.95 -11.93
N ASN A 785 18.52 -22.88 -10.98
CA ASN A 785 17.51 -23.92 -10.83
C ASN A 785 16.22 -23.27 -10.30
N HIS A 786 15.09 -23.49 -10.96
CA HIS A 786 13.80 -22.88 -10.62
C HIS A 786 13.14 -23.45 -9.34
N GLU A 787 13.87 -24.23 -8.57
CA GLU A 787 13.46 -24.82 -7.28
C GLU A 787 14.52 -24.57 -6.18
N ALA A 788 15.45 -23.64 -6.40
CA ALA A 788 16.42 -23.27 -5.37
C ALA A 788 15.69 -22.61 -4.19
N GLU A 789 16.00 -23.11 -2.99
CA GLU A 789 15.72 -22.46 -1.70
C GLU A 789 16.04 -20.97 -1.82
N ILE A 790 15.04 -20.12 -1.57
CA ILE A 790 15.14 -18.68 -1.77
C ILE A 790 16.16 -18.16 -0.75
N ASP A 791 17.39 -17.90 -1.19
CA ASP A 791 18.41 -17.27 -0.35
C ASP A 791 17.98 -15.81 -0.09
N ILE A 792 17.55 -15.55 1.14
CA ILE A 792 16.93 -14.30 1.62
C ILE A 792 18.01 -13.22 1.81
N SER A 793 18.78 -12.93 0.76
CA SER A 793 20.02 -12.12 0.83
C SER A 793 19.82 -10.59 0.84
N GLY A 794 18.72 -10.08 1.41
CA GLY A 794 18.47 -8.63 1.43
C GLY A 794 17.34 -8.14 2.32
N ALA A 795 16.80 -8.97 3.22
CA ALA A 795 15.89 -8.51 4.25
C ALA A 795 16.69 -8.02 5.48
N PRO A 796 16.26 -6.94 6.16
CA PRO A 796 16.92 -6.48 7.37
C PRO A 796 16.96 -7.60 8.41
N GLN A 797 18.14 -7.92 8.93
CA GLN A 797 18.30 -8.92 9.99
C GLN A 797 17.62 -8.50 11.29
N PRO A 798 17.09 -9.46 12.09
CA PRO A 798 16.48 -9.17 13.37
C PRO A 798 17.48 -8.50 14.33
N VAL A 799 17.05 -7.44 14.99
CA VAL A 799 17.90 -6.69 15.92
C VAL A 799 17.91 -7.39 17.27
N ARG A 800 19.10 -7.73 17.78
CA ARG A 800 19.23 -8.37 19.08
C ARG A 800 18.81 -7.41 20.19
N ARG A 801 17.72 -7.73 20.88
CA ARG A 801 17.30 -7.08 22.12
C ARG A 801 18.35 -7.35 23.21
N ARG A 802 18.90 -6.30 23.84
CA ARG A 802 19.80 -6.46 24.99
C ARG A 802 18.97 -6.57 26.27
N ALA A 803 18.86 -7.76 26.82
CA ALA A 803 18.33 -7.94 28.16
C ALA A 803 19.34 -7.37 29.17
N VAL A 804 18.90 -6.47 30.05
CA VAL A 804 19.73 -6.06 31.18
C VAL A 804 19.68 -7.20 32.19
N PRO A 805 20.84 -7.76 32.62
CA PRO A 805 20.84 -8.78 33.65
C PRO A 805 20.15 -8.22 34.91
N MET A 806 19.21 -9.00 35.46
CA MET A 806 18.59 -8.65 36.73
C MET A 806 19.70 -8.64 37.80
N PRO A 807 19.82 -7.59 38.63
CA PRO A 807 20.82 -7.50 39.68
C PRO A 807 20.63 -8.56 40.77
#